data_AF-A0A7I8ZND8-F1
#
_entry.id   AF-A0A7I8ZND8-F1
#
_cell.length_a   1.000
_cell.length_b   1.000
_cell.length_c   1.000
_cell.angle_alpha   90.00
_cell.angle_beta   90.00
_cell.angle_gamma   90.00
#
_symmetry.space_group_name_H-M   'P 1'
#
loop_
_entity.id
_entity.type
_entity.pdbx_description
1 polymer ?
#
loop_
_entity_poly.entity_id
_entity_poly.type
_entity_poly.pdbx_seq_one_letter_code
_entity_poly.pdbx_strand_id
1 'polypeptide(L)'
;MAVKISGVLKDGAGKPIQNCTIQLKARRNSTTVVVNTVASENPDEAGRYTMDVEYGQYSVSLLVEGFPPSHAGIITVYEDSKPGTLNDFLGAMTEDDVRPEALRRFELMVEEVARNASAVAQNTAAAKKSASDASTSAREAATHATDAADSARAASTSAGQAATSARSASSSAGTASTKASEAAKSAAAAESSKSAAATSASAAKTSETNAAASQKSAATSASTATTKASEAATSARGAAASKEAAKSSETNASSSASSAASSATAAGNSAKAAKTSETNARSSETAAGQSASAAAGSKTAAASSASAASTSAGQASASATAAGKSAESAASSASTATTKAGEATEQATAAARSASAAKTSETNAKTSADNAASSKAAAASSAGSAASSASSASASKDEATRQASAAKGSATTATTKASEAAGSATAASQSKVAAESAATRAETAAKRAEDIADAVSLEDASTTKKGVVQLSSATNSTSETQAATPKAVKAAYDLAGAKYTAQDATTAQKGIVQLSSATNSTSETLAATPKAVKAVMDETNKKAPLNSPALTGTPTTPTAPKGTNNTQIASTAYVMAAIAALVDSSPDALNTLNELAAALGNDPNFATTMTNALAGKQPKDATLTALAGLATAADKFPYFTGNDVASLATLTKVGRDILAKSTVAAVIEYLGLQETVNQASGALQKKQNGADIPDKKLFLRNIGTTNSTTMSFSGGAGWFKLATVTMPQASSVVYISLIGGAGYNVGAPHQAGISELVLRAGNGNPKGITGALWRRTSAGFTNIAWVNTSGDTYDVYVEIGNYATGVNIQWDYTGNASVTIHTSPTYTANKPTGLTDGTVYVIYSSHIKPTAAEVGALSLSGGQLNGALGIGTSSALGGNSIVLGDNDTGFKQNGDGILDVYANSQRVFRFQNGVAIAFKNIQAGDSKKFSLSSSNNSTKNAKFYLWGTSSRPTVAELGDDSGWHFYSQRNTDNSVTFAVNGQMQPSNWGNFDSRYVKDVRLGTRVVQLMARGGRYEKAGHAITGLRIIGEVDGDDEAIFRPIQKYINGTWYNVAQV
;
A
#
# COMPACT_ATOMS: atom_id res chain seq x y z
N MET A 1 87.15 -119.47 -40.32
CA MET A 1 87.74 -119.99 -41.58
C MET A 1 87.25 -119.08 -42.68
N ALA A 2 88.15 -118.55 -43.51
CA ALA A 2 87.76 -117.74 -44.65
C ALA A 2 86.78 -118.50 -45.57
N VAL A 3 85.76 -117.80 -46.07
CA VAL A 3 84.75 -118.32 -46.98
C VAL A 3 85.21 -118.07 -48.40
N LYS A 4 85.28 -119.13 -49.20
CA LYS A 4 85.74 -119.04 -50.58
C LYS A 4 84.69 -118.41 -51.48
N ILE A 5 84.98 -117.22 -52.00
CA ILE A 5 84.17 -116.54 -53.01
C ILE A 5 84.84 -116.74 -54.37
N SER A 6 84.20 -117.48 -55.26
CA SER A 6 84.76 -117.82 -56.56
C SER A 6 83.71 -117.94 -57.65
N GLY A 7 84.06 -117.58 -58.87
CA GLY A 7 83.14 -117.61 -60.00
C GLY A 7 83.77 -117.07 -61.29
N VAL A 8 82.96 -116.88 -62.32
CA VAL A 8 83.37 -116.17 -63.55
C VAL A 8 82.67 -114.82 -63.57
N LEU A 9 83.42 -113.72 -63.58
CA LEU A 9 82.86 -112.39 -63.71
C LEU A 9 82.44 -112.17 -65.17
N LYS A 10 81.13 -111.99 -65.39
CA LYS A 10 80.54 -111.82 -66.71
C LYS A 10 79.83 -110.48 -66.81
N ASP A 11 79.78 -109.91 -68.01
CA ASP A 11 78.93 -108.76 -68.31
C ASP A 11 77.45 -109.16 -68.45
N GLY A 12 76.57 -108.18 -68.67
CA GLY A 12 75.14 -108.41 -68.89
C GLY A 12 74.80 -109.23 -70.16
N ALA A 13 75.77 -109.47 -71.05
CA ALA A 13 75.64 -110.34 -72.21
C ALA A 13 76.24 -111.75 -71.99
N GLY A 14 76.76 -112.03 -70.79
CA GLY A 14 77.31 -113.33 -70.40
C GLY A 14 78.76 -113.57 -70.85
N LYS A 15 79.45 -112.56 -71.38
CA LYS A 15 80.87 -112.67 -71.77
C LYS A 15 81.80 -112.40 -70.58
N PRO A 16 82.96 -113.09 -70.47
CA PRO A 16 83.91 -112.83 -69.40
C PRO A 16 84.46 -111.39 -69.46
N ILE A 17 84.54 -110.73 -68.31
CA ILE A 17 85.17 -109.42 -68.20
C ILE A 17 86.67 -109.60 -67.92
N GLN A 18 87.52 -109.26 -68.88
CA GLN A 18 88.98 -109.26 -68.73
C GLN A 18 89.46 -107.91 -68.16
N ASN A 19 90.63 -107.89 -67.50
CA ASN A 19 91.29 -106.69 -66.95
C ASN A 19 90.44 -105.89 -65.93
N CYS A 20 89.66 -106.58 -65.11
CA CYS A 20 88.90 -106.00 -63.99
C CYS A 20 89.54 -106.38 -62.65
N THR A 21 89.67 -105.47 -61.70
CA THR A 21 90.05 -105.78 -60.32
C THR A 21 88.81 -105.76 -59.44
N ILE A 22 88.54 -106.85 -58.73
CA ILE A 22 87.51 -106.92 -57.71
C ILE A 22 88.13 -106.47 -56.39
N GLN A 23 87.64 -105.39 -55.79
CA GLN A 23 88.09 -104.90 -54.49
C GLN A 23 87.01 -105.06 -53.42
N LEU A 24 87.41 -105.60 -52.26
CA LEU A 24 86.60 -105.70 -51.06
C LEU A 24 87.19 -104.80 -49.97
N LYS A 25 86.46 -103.74 -49.58
CA LYS A 25 86.87 -102.83 -48.51
C LYS A 25 86.04 -103.02 -47.25
N ALA A 26 86.65 -103.41 -46.13
CA ALA A 26 85.94 -103.63 -44.87
C ALA A 26 85.24 -102.35 -44.39
N ARG A 27 83.95 -102.41 -44.01
CA ARG A 27 83.17 -101.26 -43.51
C ARG A 27 83.04 -101.20 -41.99
N ARG A 28 83.33 -102.30 -41.29
CA ARG A 28 83.33 -102.39 -39.83
C ARG A 28 84.46 -103.32 -39.37
N ASN A 29 84.98 -103.08 -38.17
CA ASN A 29 85.90 -104.02 -37.54
C ASN A 29 85.16 -105.33 -37.23
N SER A 30 85.76 -106.46 -37.59
CA SER A 30 85.43 -107.79 -37.09
C SER A 30 86.57 -108.32 -36.23
N THR A 31 86.38 -109.48 -35.62
CA THR A 31 87.41 -110.13 -34.78
C THR A 31 88.64 -110.58 -35.57
N THR A 32 88.60 -110.63 -36.91
CA THR A 32 89.72 -111.00 -37.79
C THR A 32 90.09 -109.95 -38.83
N VAL A 33 89.25 -108.92 -39.09
CA VAL A 33 89.50 -107.89 -40.13
C VAL A 33 89.16 -106.49 -39.62
N VAL A 34 90.03 -105.50 -39.89
CA VAL A 34 89.84 -104.11 -39.46
C VAL A 34 89.19 -103.27 -40.57
N VAL A 35 88.32 -102.32 -40.21
CA VAL A 35 87.63 -101.39 -41.10
C VAL A 35 88.61 -100.61 -41.98
N ASN A 36 88.18 -100.31 -43.20
CA ASN A 36 88.89 -99.62 -44.28
C ASN A 36 90.10 -100.35 -44.90
N THR A 37 90.42 -101.58 -44.48
CA THR A 37 91.38 -102.45 -45.19
C THR A 37 90.77 -102.97 -46.49
N VAL A 38 91.60 -103.21 -47.51
CA VAL A 38 91.17 -103.62 -48.86
C VAL A 38 91.87 -104.90 -49.29
N ALA A 39 91.10 -105.90 -49.72
CA ALA A 39 91.60 -107.07 -50.48
C ALA A 39 91.24 -106.89 -51.96
N SER A 40 92.13 -107.28 -52.87
CA SER A 40 91.92 -107.15 -54.32
C SER A 40 92.28 -108.45 -55.03
N GLU A 41 91.46 -108.87 -55.98
CA GLU A 41 91.71 -110.06 -56.83
C GLU A 41 91.43 -109.70 -58.29
N ASN A 42 92.31 -110.15 -59.19
CA ASN A 42 92.18 -109.96 -60.63
C ASN A 42 91.74 -111.27 -61.27
N PRO A 43 90.58 -111.34 -61.94
CA PRO A 43 90.19 -112.51 -62.69
C PRO A 43 91.16 -112.79 -63.85
N ASP A 44 91.30 -114.06 -64.22
CA ASP A 44 92.15 -114.50 -65.35
C ASP A 44 91.57 -114.10 -66.73
N GLU A 45 92.26 -114.46 -67.82
CA GLU A 45 91.81 -114.16 -69.20
C GLU A 45 90.43 -114.80 -69.54
N ALA A 46 90.00 -115.80 -68.79
CA ALA A 46 88.67 -116.41 -68.90
C ALA A 46 87.64 -115.79 -67.92
N GLY A 47 88.01 -114.72 -67.21
CA GLY A 47 87.20 -114.00 -66.22
C GLY A 47 86.99 -114.75 -64.92
N ARG A 48 87.75 -115.83 -64.64
CA ARG A 48 87.60 -116.61 -63.41
C ARG A 48 88.32 -115.93 -62.25
N TYR A 49 87.65 -115.81 -61.11
CA TYR A 49 88.24 -115.31 -59.87
C TYR A 49 88.02 -116.30 -58.73
N THR A 50 88.91 -116.26 -57.75
CA THR A 50 88.83 -117.02 -56.51
C THR A 50 89.50 -116.22 -55.41
N MET A 51 88.80 -115.99 -54.31
CA MET A 51 89.35 -115.34 -53.12
C MET A 51 88.81 -116.01 -51.87
N ASP A 52 89.66 -116.22 -50.88
CA ASP A 52 89.25 -116.67 -49.55
C ASP A 52 89.01 -115.42 -48.69
N VAL A 53 87.75 -115.17 -48.30
CA VAL A 53 87.32 -113.93 -47.64
C VAL A 53 86.92 -114.20 -46.18
N GLU A 54 87.56 -113.52 -45.23
CA GLU A 54 87.22 -113.61 -43.81
C GLU A 54 85.88 -112.94 -43.48
N TYR A 55 85.22 -113.37 -42.41
CA TYR A 55 83.89 -112.86 -42.03
C TYR A 55 83.93 -111.37 -41.66
N GLY A 56 82.93 -110.65 -42.14
CA GLY A 56 82.85 -109.20 -42.03
C GLY A 56 81.93 -108.60 -43.08
N GLN A 57 81.78 -107.28 -43.01
CA GLN A 57 80.99 -106.51 -43.97
C GLN A 57 81.92 -105.71 -44.87
N TYR A 58 81.76 -105.87 -46.19
CA TYR A 58 82.67 -105.31 -47.18
C TYR A 58 81.90 -104.52 -48.23
N SER A 59 82.42 -103.34 -48.56
CA SER A 59 82.05 -102.60 -49.75
C SER A 59 82.79 -103.20 -50.94
N VAL A 60 82.05 -103.68 -51.94
CA VAL A 60 82.56 -104.26 -53.17
C VAL A 60 82.67 -103.18 -54.25
N SER A 61 83.83 -103.07 -54.87
CA SER A 61 84.03 -102.20 -56.03
C SER A 61 84.69 -102.98 -57.16
N LEU A 62 84.23 -102.74 -58.39
CA LEU A 62 84.80 -103.31 -59.61
C LEU A 62 85.54 -102.21 -60.36
N LEU A 63 86.82 -102.43 -60.60
CA LEU A 63 87.70 -101.48 -61.28
C LEU A 63 88.12 -102.09 -62.61
N VAL A 64 87.51 -101.64 -63.70
CA VAL A 64 87.92 -102.05 -65.06
C VAL A 64 88.90 -101.00 -65.59
N GLU A 65 90.05 -101.43 -66.11
CA GLU A 65 91.06 -100.52 -66.62
C GLU A 65 90.47 -99.57 -67.69
N GLY A 66 90.62 -98.25 -67.49
CA GLY A 66 90.03 -97.21 -68.34
C GLY A 66 88.63 -96.71 -67.94
N PHE A 67 87.98 -97.32 -66.94
CA PHE A 67 86.69 -96.87 -66.40
C PHE A 67 86.79 -96.49 -64.91
N PRO A 68 86.04 -95.48 -64.44
CA PRO A 68 86.07 -95.09 -63.03
C PRO A 68 85.57 -96.25 -62.13
N PRO A 69 86.17 -96.47 -60.95
CA PRO A 69 85.77 -97.51 -60.01
C PRO A 69 84.27 -97.48 -59.75
N SER A 70 83.58 -98.58 -60.05
CA SER A 70 82.14 -98.68 -59.85
C SER A 70 81.85 -99.47 -58.58
N HIS A 71 81.04 -98.89 -57.68
CA HIS A 71 80.62 -99.57 -56.46
C HIS A 71 79.54 -100.61 -56.80
N ALA A 72 79.86 -101.89 -56.64
CA ALA A 72 78.97 -102.99 -56.99
C ALA A 72 77.95 -103.29 -55.88
N GLY A 73 78.24 -102.91 -54.64
CA GLY A 73 77.34 -103.04 -53.50
C GLY A 73 78.06 -103.41 -52.21
N ILE A 74 77.30 -103.75 -51.18
CA ILE A 74 77.85 -104.21 -49.90
C ILE A 74 77.52 -105.69 -49.75
N ILE A 75 78.52 -106.48 -49.38
CA ILE A 75 78.34 -107.87 -48.98
C ILE A 75 78.60 -108.03 -47.48
N THR A 76 77.88 -108.95 -46.85
CA THR A 76 78.18 -109.39 -45.49
C THR A 76 78.47 -110.89 -45.54
N VAL A 77 79.68 -111.27 -45.14
CA VAL A 77 80.12 -112.66 -45.01
C VAL A 77 80.02 -113.03 -43.54
N TYR A 78 79.10 -113.93 -43.20
CA TYR A 78 78.95 -114.48 -41.85
C TYR A 78 79.85 -115.69 -41.64
N GLU A 79 80.09 -116.07 -40.38
CA GLU A 79 80.99 -117.18 -40.03
C GLU A 79 80.54 -118.54 -40.60
N ASP A 80 79.23 -118.72 -40.81
CA ASP A 80 78.59 -119.91 -41.38
C ASP A 80 78.23 -119.77 -42.88
N SER A 81 78.68 -118.69 -43.54
CA SER A 81 78.39 -118.47 -44.95
C SER A 81 79.01 -119.57 -45.82
N LYS A 82 78.21 -120.11 -46.76
CA LYS A 82 78.66 -121.15 -47.68
C LYS A 82 79.48 -120.56 -48.83
N PRO A 83 80.49 -121.27 -49.38
CA PRO A 83 81.20 -120.85 -50.58
C PRO A 83 80.25 -120.60 -51.76
N GLY A 84 80.47 -119.54 -52.52
CA GLY A 84 79.57 -119.10 -53.59
C GLY A 84 80.21 -118.05 -54.51
N THR A 85 79.45 -117.54 -55.47
CA THR A 85 79.89 -116.45 -56.35
C THR A 85 79.70 -115.10 -55.66
N LEU A 86 80.46 -114.07 -56.05
CA LEU A 86 80.30 -112.71 -55.51
C LEU A 86 78.88 -112.18 -55.64
N ASN A 87 78.17 -112.57 -56.70
CA ASN A 87 76.80 -112.13 -56.94
C ASN A 87 75.80 -112.78 -55.96
N ASP A 88 76.08 -114.01 -55.50
CA ASP A 88 75.28 -114.67 -54.47
C ASP A 88 75.34 -113.89 -53.14
N PHE A 89 76.49 -113.29 -52.84
CA PHE A 89 76.67 -112.45 -51.66
C PHE A 89 76.10 -111.02 -51.84
N LEU A 90 76.17 -110.45 -53.05
CA LEU A 90 75.59 -109.12 -53.35
C LEU A 90 74.06 -109.14 -53.40
N GLY A 91 73.45 -110.30 -53.68
CA GLY A 91 72.00 -110.49 -53.68
C GLY A 91 71.40 -110.90 -52.33
N ALA A 92 72.22 -111.10 -51.29
CA ALA A 92 71.75 -111.53 -49.99
C ALA A 92 71.17 -110.35 -49.18
N MET A 93 69.94 -110.51 -48.63
CA MET A 93 69.26 -109.49 -47.82
C MET A 93 70.11 -109.01 -46.63
N THR A 94 70.10 -107.70 -46.36
CA THR A 94 70.88 -107.09 -45.26
C THR A 94 70.00 -106.68 -44.07
N GLU A 95 70.57 -106.51 -42.87
CA GLU A 95 69.81 -106.20 -41.64
C GLU A 95 69.01 -104.88 -41.67
N ASP A 96 69.32 -103.94 -42.56
CA ASP A 96 68.51 -102.71 -42.73
C ASP A 96 67.21 -102.95 -43.53
N ASP A 97 67.11 -104.05 -44.28
CA ASP A 97 65.91 -104.40 -45.06
C ASP A 97 64.79 -105.02 -44.19
N VAL A 98 65.04 -105.25 -42.89
CA VAL A 98 64.12 -105.91 -41.95
C VAL A 98 63.59 -104.97 -40.85
N ARG A 99 63.83 -103.64 -40.96
CA ARG A 99 63.36 -102.64 -39.97
C ARG A 99 61.96 -102.09 -40.32
N PRO A 100 60.95 -102.12 -39.44
CA PRO A 100 59.57 -101.71 -39.79
C PRO A 100 59.38 -100.19 -39.94
N GLU A 101 58.76 -99.75 -41.05
CA GLU A 101 58.35 -98.36 -41.37
C GLU A 101 57.49 -97.69 -40.26
N ALA A 102 56.86 -98.48 -39.40
CA ALA A 102 56.07 -98.01 -38.27
C ALA A 102 56.89 -97.20 -37.25
N LEU A 103 58.15 -97.59 -37.00
CA LEU A 103 58.99 -96.89 -36.02
C LEU A 103 59.47 -95.53 -36.56
N ARG A 104 59.76 -95.44 -37.86
CA ARG A 104 60.20 -94.20 -38.52
C ARG A 104 59.09 -93.14 -38.56
N ARG A 105 57.84 -93.58 -38.71
CA ARG A 105 56.66 -92.69 -38.63
C ARG A 105 56.33 -92.23 -37.21
N PHE A 106 56.65 -93.05 -36.21
CA PHE A 106 56.41 -92.71 -34.80
C PHE A 106 57.28 -91.54 -34.33
N GLU A 107 58.56 -91.50 -34.72
CA GLU A 107 59.47 -90.41 -34.34
C GLU A 107 59.09 -89.07 -34.99
N LEU A 108 58.72 -89.06 -36.28
CA LEU A 108 58.21 -87.86 -36.96
C LEU A 108 56.88 -87.36 -36.36
N MET A 109 56.01 -88.28 -35.93
CA MET A 109 54.75 -87.93 -35.25
C MET A 109 55.00 -87.29 -33.88
N VAL A 110 56.00 -87.73 -33.12
CA VAL A 110 56.36 -87.13 -31.82
C VAL A 110 56.88 -85.70 -32.00
N GLU A 111 57.72 -85.46 -33.01
CA GLU A 111 58.26 -84.12 -33.30
C GLU A 111 57.19 -83.14 -33.81
N GLU A 112 56.19 -83.63 -34.55
CA GLU A 112 55.03 -82.86 -34.99
C GLU A 112 54.04 -82.58 -33.85
N VAL A 113 53.84 -83.54 -32.94
CA VAL A 113 53.06 -83.34 -31.70
C VAL A 113 53.72 -82.28 -30.81
N ALA A 114 55.05 -82.25 -30.71
CA ALA A 114 55.76 -81.22 -29.94
C ALA A 114 55.61 -79.82 -30.54
N ARG A 115 55.69 -79.67 -31.87
CA ARG A 115 55.42 -78.40 -32.57
C ARG A 115 53.96 -77.97 -32.42
N ASN A 116 53.00 -78.89 -32.55
CA ASN A 116 51.59 -78.61 -32.34
C ASN A 116 51.28 -78.21 -30.88
N ALA A 117 51.92 -78.84 -29.90
CA ALA A 117 51.77 -78.46 -28.49
C ALA A 117 52.26 -77.02 -28.21
N SER A 118 53.37 -76.60 -28.81
CA SER A 118 53.86 -75.21 -28.70
C SER A 118 52.91 -74.20 -29.36
N ALA A 119 52.40 -74.50 -30.56
CA ALA A 119 51.42 -73.66 -31.26
C ALA A 119 50.09 -73.56 -30.48
N VAL A 120 49.63 -74.67 -29.89
CA VAL A 120 48.44 -74.70 -29.02
C VAL A 120 48.68 -73.87 -27.75
N ALA A 121 49.88 -73.91 -27.16
CA ALA A 121 50.21 -73.08 -25.99
C ALA A 121 50.20 -71.59 -26.32
N GLN A 122 50.77 -71.17 -27.46
CA GLN A 122 50.73 -69.79 -27.94
C GLN A 122 49.31 -69.33 -28.27
N ASN A 123 48.52 -70.15 -28.97
CA ASN A 123 47.11 -69.87 -29.26
C ASN A 123 46.27 -69.80 -27.98
N THR A 124 46.56 -70.63 -26.97
CA THR A 124 45.89 -70.58 -25.67
C THR A 124 46.25 -69.29 -24.92
N ALA A 125 47.50 -68.84 -24.99
CA ALA A 125 47.92 -67.57 -24.38
C ALA A 125 47.28 -66.37 -25.09
N ALA A 126 47.22 -66.37 -26.42
CA ALA A 126 46.52 -65.36 -27.21
C ALA A 126 45.02 -65.37 -26.90
N ALA A 127 44.39 -66.54 -26.81
CA ALA A 127 42.99 -66.67 -26.43
C ALA A 127 42.70 -66.18 -25.01
N LYS A 128 43.60 -66.43 -24.04
CA LYS A 128 43.49 -65.90 -22.67
C LYS A 128 43.66 -64.38 -22.62
N LYS A 129 44.55 -63.81 -23.44
CA LYS A 129 44.72 -62.37 -23.56
C LYS A 129 43.47 -61.74 -24.19
N SER A 130 42.98 -62.28 -25.30
CA SER A 130 41.72 -61.84 -25.93
C SER A 130 40.52 -62.00 -25.01
N ALA A 131 40.45 -63.05 -24.18
CA ALA A 131 39.42 -63.21 -23.17
C ALA A 131 39.53 -62.16 -22.04
N SER A 132 40.75 -61.77 -21.67
CA SER A 132 40.99 -60.71 -20.67
C SER A 132 40.67 -59.32 -21.23
N ASP A 133 41.00 -59.07 -22.49
CA ASP A 133 40.67 -57.84 -23.19
C ASP A 133 39.14 -57.74 -23.38
N ALA A 134 38.49 -58.83 -23.79
CA ALA A 134 37.03 -58.91 -23.86
C ALA A 134 36.36 -58.72 -22.49
N SER A 135 36.92 -59.28 -21.41
CA SER A 135 36.46 -59.03 -20.04
C SER A 135 36.65 -57.58 -19.62
N THR A 136 37.69 -56.89 -20.10
CA THR A 136 37.94 -55.48 -19.80
C THR A 136 36.96 -54.60 -20.58
N SER A 137 36.77 -54.86 -21.87
CA SER A 137 35.77 -54.17 -22.69
C SER A 137 34.35 -54.40 -22.20
N ALA A 138 34.03 -55.58 -21.66
CA ALA A 138 32.73 -55.85 -21.02
C ALA A 138 32.53 -55.03 -19.74
N ARG A 139 33.59 -54.84 -18.94
CA ARG A 139 33.56 -53.96 -17.75
C ARG A 139 33.42 -52.49 -18.13
N GLU A 140 34.14 -52.04 -19.15
CA GLU A 140 34.03 -50.68 -19.67
C GLU A 140 32.65 -50.41 -20.26
N ALA A 141 32.08 -51.36 -21.00
CA ALA A 141 30.72 -51.28 -21.51
C ALA A 141 29.68 -51.23 -20.36
N ALA A 142 29.89 -51.98 -19.28
CA ALA A 142 29.04 -51.92 -18.09
C ALA A 142 29.16 -50.57 -17.36
N THR A 143 30.36 -49.99 -17.28
CA THR A 143 30.57 -48.64 -16.74
C THR A 143 29.86 -47.61 -17.61
N HIS A 144 30.02 -47.65 -18.94
CA HIS A 144 29.33 -46.74 -19.86
C HIS A 144 27.82 -46.89 -19.85
N ALA A 145 27.29 -48.10 -19.66
CA ALA A 145 25.86 -48.31 -19.46
C ALA A 145 25.37 -47.68 -18.15
N THR A 146 26.20 -47.69 -17.11
CA THR A 146 25.93 -47.01 -15.82
C THR A 146 25.97 -45.49 -15.99
N ASP A 147 27.00 -44.95 -16.64
CA ASP A 147 27.12 -43.52 -16.94
C ASP A 147 25.96 -43.00 -17.82
N ALA A 148 25.52 -43.81 -18.79
CA ALA A 148 24.37 -43.51 -19.63
C ALA A 148 23.05 -43.53 -18.82
N ALA A 149 22.90 -44.50 -17.91
CA ALA A 149 21.73 -44.56 -17.02
C ALA A 149 21.70 -43.38 -16.04
N ASP A 150 22.85 -42.96 -15.52
CA ASP A 150 22.95 -41.82 -14.62
C ASP A 150 22.78 -40.48 -15.35
N SER A 151 23.26 -40.40 -16.59
CA SER A 151 22.97 -39.27 -17.49
C SER A 151 21.47 -39.18 -17.83
N ALA A 152 20.80 -40.32 -18.04
CA ALA A 152 19.36 -40.36 -18.25
C ALA A 152 18.58 -39.96 -16.98
N ARG A 153 19.04 -40.36 -15.79
CA ARG A 153 18.48 -39.89 -14.50
C ARG A 153 18.69 -38.40 -14.29
N ALA A 154 19.86 -37.86 -14.64
CA ALA A 154 20.14 -36.44 -14.57
C ALA A 154 19.27 -35.63 -15.55
N ALA A 155 19.06 -36.14 -16.77
CA ALA A 155 18.14 -35.55 -17.74
C ALA A 155 16.68 -35.59 -17.26
N SER A 156 16.23 -36.70 -16.67
CA SER A 156 14.90 -36.83 -16.07
C SER A 156 14.69 -35.86 -14.90
N THR A 157 15.70 -35.72 -14.04
CA THR A 157 15.69 -34.75 -12.92
C THR A 157 15.62 -33.31 -13.45
N SER A 158 16.39 -33.00 -14.49
CA SER A 158 16.39 -31.68 -15.15
C SER A 158 15.04 -31.38 -15.82
N ALA A 159 14.41 -32.37 -16.46
CA ALA A 159 13.06 -32.25 -17.02
C ALA A 159 12.02 -32.00 -15.91
N GLY A 160 12.13 -32.65 -14.75
CA GLY A 160 11.30 -32.40 -13.58
C GLY A 160 11.46 -30.99 -12.99
N GLN A 161 12.70 -30.47 -12.96
CA GLN A 161 12.99 -29.10 -12.55
C GLN A 161 12.47 -28.07 -13.55
N ALA A 162 12.56 -28.35 -14.86
CA ALA A 162 11.96 -27.52 -15.90
C ALA A 162 10.43 -27.48 -15.81
N ALA A 163 9.78 -28.62 -15.56
CA ALA A 163 8.33 -28.68 -15.34
C ALA A 163 7.90 -27.92 -14.08
N THR A 164 8.68 -27.98 -13.01
CA THR A 164 8.43 -27.21 -11.78
C THR A 164 8.60 -25.71 -12.04
N SER A 165 9.63 -25.31 -12.80
CA SER A 165 9.85 -23.92 -13.20
C SER A 165 8.72 -23.39 -14.10
N ALA A 166 8.20 -24.22 -15.02
CA ALA A 166 7.03 -23.88 -15.83
C ALA A 166 5.78 -23.68 -14.97
N ARG A 167 5.55 -24.54 -13.96
CA ARG A 167 4.44 -24.36 -12.99
C ARG A 167 4.60 -23.08 -12.17
N SER A 168 5.81 -22.76 -11.71
CA SER A 168 6.11 -21.51 -10.99
C SER A 168 5.91 -20.28 -11.89
N ALA A 169 6.25 -20.37 -13.18
CA ALA A 169 6.00 -19.30 -14.15
C ALA A 169 4.48 -19.10 -14.39
N SER A 170 3.72 -20.19 -14.53
CA SER A 170 2.25 -20.12 -14.63
C SER A 170 1.60 -19.54 -13.38
N SER A 171 2.07 -19.92 -12.18
CA SER A 171 1.60 -19.33 -10.92
C SER A 171 1.93 -17.84 -10.83
N SER A 172 3.13 -17.44 -11.26
CA SER A 172 3.56 -16.04 -11.30
C SER A 172 2.74 -15.21 -12.30
N ALA A 173 2.38 -15.79 -13.46
CA ALA A 173 1.48 -15.16 -14.42
C ALA A 173 0.06 -14.98 -13.84
N GLY A 174 -0.44 -15.95 -13.07
CA GLY A 174 -1.71 -15.83 -12.34
C GLY A 174 -1.67 -14.73 -11.27
N THR A 175 -0.56 -14.61 -10.54
CA THR A 175 -0.33 -13.51 -9.60
C THR A 175 -0.27 -12.16 -10.31
N ALA A 176 0.42 -12.07 -11.45
CA ALA A 176 0.49 -10.85 -12.26
C ALA A 176 -0.90 -10.43 -12.80
N SER A 177 -1.72 -11.39 -13.25
CA SER A 177 -3.11 -11.14 -13.67
C SER A 177 -3.99 -10.64 -12.52
N THR A 178 -3.85 -11.23 -11.33
CA THR A 178 -4.54 -10.77 -10.12
C THR A 178 -4.10 -9.34 -9.75
N LYS A 179 -2.80 -9.04 -9.83
CA LYS A 179 -2.25 -7.71 -9.55
C LYS A 179 -2.69 -6.66 -10.58
N ALA A 180 -2.80 -7.03 -11.86
CA ALA A 180 -3.37 -6.15 -12.89
C ALA A 180 -4.83 -5.79 -12.57
N SER A 181 -5.61 -6.76 -12.05
CA SER A 181 -6.99 -6.54 -11.63
C SER A 181 -7.10 -5.64 -10.38
N GLU A 182 -6.17 -5.79 -9.41
CA GLU A 182 -6.08 -4.92 -8.24
C GLU A 182 -5.64 -3.50 -8.61
N ALA A 183 -4.73 -3.35 -9.57
CA ALA A 183 -4.32 -2.06 -10.11
C ALA A 183 -5.49 -1.35 -10.82
N ALA A 184 -6.31 -2.08 -11.57
CA ALA A 184 -7.52 -1.54 -12.20
C ALA A 184 -8.55 -1.06 -11.16
N LYS A 185 -8.76 -1.82 -10.07
CA LYS A 185 -9.61 -1.40 -8.94
C LYS A 185 -9.08 -0.15 -8.24
N SER A 186 -7.76 -0.04 -8.10
CA SER A 186 -7.09 1.12 -7.50
C SER A 186 -7.21 2.37 -8.40
N ALA A 187 -7.12 2.21 -9.72
CA ALA A 187 -7.37 3.27 -10.68
C ALA A 187 -8.83 3.76 -10.64
N ALA A 188 -9.80 2.84 -10.50
CA ALA A 188 -11.22 3.20 -10.32
C ALA A 188 -11.49 3.93 -8.98
N ALA A 189 -10.79 3.55 -7.91
CA ALA A 189 -10.85 4.25 -6.62
C ALA A 189 -10.22 5.66 -6.71
N ALA A 190 -9.16 5.83 -7.50
CA ALA A 190 -8.56 7.14 -7.77
C ALA A 190 -9.52 8.05 -8.57
N GLU A 191 -10.21 7.52 -9.58
CA GLU A 191 -11.22 8.30 -10.32
C GLU A 191 -12.42 8.67 -9.44
N SER A 192 -12.87 7.76 -8.57
CA SER A 192 -13.92 8.05 -7.58
C SER A 192 -13.48 9.14 -6.58
N SER A 193 -12.21 9.13 -6.17
CA SER A 193 -11.62 10.15 -5.29
C SER A 193 -11.52 11.51 -5.98
N LYS A 194 -11.22 11.54 -7.28
CA LYS A 194 -11.24 12.74 -8.11
C LYS A 194 -12.66 13.32 -8.24
N SER A 195 -13.68 12.47 -8.41
CA SER A 195 -15.08 12.91 -8.37
C SER A 195 -15.47 13.47 -7.01
N ALA A 196 -15.07 12.83 -5.91
CA ALA A 196 -15.32 13.33 -4.56
C ALA A 196 -14.61 14.66 -4.26
N ALA A 197 -13.40 14.85 -4.79
CA ALA A 197 -12.68 16.11 -4.73
C ALA A 197 -13.39 17.22 -5.52
N ALA A 198 -13.93 16.91 -6.71
CA ALA A 198 -14.73 17.85 -7.50
C ALA A 198 -16.05 18.25 -6.80
N THR A 199 -16.72 17.31 -6.15
CA THR A 199 -17.90 17.58 -5.32
C THR A 199 -17.54 18.47 -4.12
N SER A 200 -16.40 18.21 -3.48
CA SER A 200 -15.91 19.01 -2.35
C SER A 200 -15.53 20.43 -2.78
N ALA A 201 -14.91 20.60 -3.94
CA ALA A 201 -14.62 21.91 -4.53
C ALA A 201 -15.90 22.69 -4.85
N SER A 202 -16.95 22.01 -5.33
CA SER A 202 -18.26 22.61 -5.59
C SER A 202 -18.94 23.06 -4.28
N ALA A 203 -18.86 22.25 -3.22
CA ALA A 203 -19.37 22.59 -1.90
C ALA A 203 -18.61 23.77 -1.25
N ALA A 204 -17.30 23.87 -1.48
CA ALA A 204 -16.51 25.02 -1.08
C ALA A 204 -16.95 26.31 -1.80
N LYS A 205 -17.26 26.22 -3.10
CA LYS A 205 -17.80 27.35 -3.89
C LYS A 205 -19.18 27.80 -3.40
N THR A 206 -20.04 26.86 -3.01
CA THR A 206 -21.32 27.16 -2.35
C THR A 206 -21.11 27.84 -1.00
N SER A 207 -20.13 27.39 -0.20
CA SER A 207 -19.79 28.04 1.07
C SER A 207 -19.25 29.46 0.89
N GLU A 208 -18.44 29.72 -0.14
CA GLU A 208 -17.98 31.05 -0.52
C GLU A 208 -19.17 31.98 -0.87
N THR A 209 -20.16 31.46 -1.59
CA THR A 209 -21.40 32.18 -1.94
C THR A 209 -22.24 32.49 -0.70
N ASN A 210 -22.38 31.54 0.23
CA ASN A 210 -23.11 31.73 1.47
C ASN A 210 -22.43 32.72 2.42
N ALA A 211 -21.09 32.74 2.45
CA ALA A 211 -20.33 33.73 3.19
C ALA A 211 -20.53 35.15 2.63
N ALA A 212 -20.56 35.31 1.30
CA ALA A 212 -20.86 36.58 0.65
C ALA A 212 -22.31 37.05 0.91
N ALA A 213 -23.28 36.14 0.88
CA ALA A 213 -24.67 36.44 1.23
C ALA A 213 -24.83 36.86 2.70
N SER A 214 -24.06 36.24 3.61
CA SER A 214 -24.02 36.58 5.03
C SER A 214 -23.39 37.95 5.28
N GLN A 215 -22.32 38.31 4.56
CA GLN A 215 -21.75 39.66 4.58
C GLN A 215 -22.75 40.72 4.10
N LYS A 216 -23.50 40.44 3.02
CA LYS A 216 -24.52 41.36 2.51
C LYS A 216 -25.68 41.54 3.49
N SER A 217 -26.08 40.48 4.18
CA SER A 217 -27.12 40.51 5.22
C SER A 217 -26.66 41.28 6.47
N ALA A 218 -25.39 41.12 6.87
CA ALA A 218 -24.78 41.88 7.95
C ALA A 218 -24.67 43.38 7.60
N ALA A 219 -24.27 43.72 6.38
CA ALA A 219 -24.23 45.11 5.89
C ALA A 219 -25.63 45.75 5.86
N THR A 220 -26.66 44.99 5.46
CA THR A 220 -28.06 45.44 5.47
C THR A 220 -28.61 45.63 6.89
N SER A 221 -28.19 44.78 7.82
CA SER A 221 -28.55 44.92 9.24
C SER A 221 -27.87 46.15 9.86
N ALA A 222 -26.62 46.42 9.49
CA ALA A 222 -25.88 47.60 9.93
C ALA A 222 -26.49 48.91 9.39
N SER A 223 -26.92 48.94 8.12
CA SER A 223 -27.62 50.11 7.57
C SER A 223 -28.97 50.34 8.25
N THR A 224 -29.72 49.26 8.53
CA THR A 224 -30.99 49.33 9.27
C THR A 224 -30.81 49.85 10.69
N ALA A 225 -29.77 49.39 11.40
CA ALA A 225 -29.43 49.89 12.73
C ALA A 225 -29.05 51.39 12.71
N THR A 226 -28.35 51.84 11.66
CA THR A 226 -28.00 53.25 11.46
C THR A 226 -29.24 54.12 11.21
N THR A 227 -30.20 53.63 10.42
CA THR A 227 -31.49 54.30 10.20
C THR A 227 -32.29 54.38 11.50
N LYS A 228 -32.38 53.29 12.26
CA LYS A 228 -33.09 53.26 13.55
C LYS A 228 -32.46 54.18 14.60
N ALA A 229 -31.14 54.29 14.62
CA ALA A 229 -30.44 55.26 15.47
C ALA A 229 -30.79 56.71 15.08
N SER A 230 -30.96 56.99 13.78
CA SER A 230 -31.36 58.31 13.27
C SER A 230 -32.81 58.66 13.61
N GLU A 231 -33.71 57.67 13.55
CA GLU A 231 -35.12 57.80 13.97
C GLU A 231 -35.23 58.03 15.49
N ALA A 232 -34.43 57.33 16.29
CA ALA A 232 -34.36 57.52 17.74
C ALA A 232 -33.82 58.92 18.11
N ALA A 233 -32.79 59.40 17.40
CA ALA A 233 -32.29 60.77 17.56
C ALA A 233 -33.34 61.83 17.20
N THR A 234 -34.16 61.57 16.17
CA THR A 234 -35.26 62.45 15.77
C THR A 234 -36.37 62.47 16.83
N SER A 235 -36.70 61.31 17.41
CA SER A 235 -37.67 61.20 18.51
C SER A 235 -37.18 61.91 19.79
N ALA A 236 -35.88 61.82 20.09
CA ALA A 236 -35.28 62.54 21.22
C ALA A 236 -35.34 64.07 21.03
N ARG A 237 -35.18 64.58 19.80
CA ARG A 237 -35.39 66.00 19.49
C ARG A 237 -36.86 66.42 19.66
N GLY A 238 -37.80 65.56 19.27
CA GLY A 238 -39.24 65.79 19.49
C GLY A 238 -39.63 65.84 20.98
N ALA A 239 -39.02 64.98 21.81
CA ALA A 239 -39.20 65.01 23.26
C ALA A 239 -38.60 66.27 23.90
N ALA A 240 -37.45 66.74 23.42
CA ALA A 240 -36.85 68.00 23.85
C ALA A 240 -37.72 69.22 23.49
N ALA A 241 -38.29 69.25 22.28
CA ALA A 241 -39.23 70.29 21.87
C ALA A 241 -40.51 70.28 22.73
N SER A 242 -41.01 69.09 23.09
CA SER A 242 -42.18 68.94 23.98
C SER A 242 -41.90 69.46 25.39
N LYS A 243 -40.66 69.29 25.90
CA LYS A 243 -40.22 69.86 27.18
C LYS A 243 -40.22 71.39 27.16
N GLU A 244 -39.81 72.02 26.06
CA GLU A 244 -39.86 73.48 25.92
C GLU A 244 -41.29 74.01 25.77
N ALA A 245 -42.17 73.28 25.07
CA ALA A 245 -43.60 73.61 24.99
C ALA A 245 -44.31 73.54 26.35
N ALA A 246 -43.95 72.56 27.19
CA ALA A 246 -44.45 72.44 28.56
C ALA A 246 -44.01 73.64 29.44
N LYS A 247 -42.76 74.10 29.29
CA LYS A 247 -42.21 75.25 30.02
C LYS A 247 -42.86 76.59 29.59
N SER A 248 -43.19 76.72 28.32
CA SER A 248 -44.00 77.84 27.81
C SER A 248 -45.43 77.83 28.40
N SER A 249 -46.02 76.65 28.57
CA SER A 249 -47.35 76.50 29.18
C SER A 249 -47.37 76.86 30.68
N GLU A 250 -46.30 76.55 31.41
CA GLU A 250 -46.11 76.96 32.81
C GLU A 250 -46.02 78.50 32.96
N THR A 251 -45.39 79.16 31.98
CA THR A 251 -45.30 80.63 31.90
C THR A 251 -46.66 81.28 31.63
N ASN A 252 -47.47 80.67 30.75
CA ASN A 252 -48.83 81.12 30.45
C ASN A 252 -49.81 80.90 31.63
N ALA A 253 -49.66 79.82 32.38
CA ALA A 253 -50.42 79.58 33.62
C ALA A 253 -50.11 80.64 34.70
N SER A 254 -48.83 81.00 34.85
CA SER A 254 -48.38 82.05 35.78
C SER A 254 -48.91 83.43 35.40
N SER A 255 -49.02 83.72 34.09
CA SER A 255 -49.59 84.97 33.56
C SER A 255 -51.12 85.04 33.76
N SER A 256 -51.79 83.89 33.65
CA SER A 256 -53.23 83.75 33.91
C SER A 256 -53.57 83.94 35.39
N ALA A 257 -52.74 83.41 36.31
CA ALA A 257 -52.89 83.63 37.75
C ALA A 257 -52.73 85.13 38.13
N SER A 258 -51.81 85.85 37.48
CA SER A 258 -51.61 87.29 37.67
C SER A 258 -52.81 88.13 37.19
N SER A 259 -53.48 87.67 36.13
CA SER A 259 -54.70 88.30 35.60
C SER A 259 -55.92 88.05 36.50
N ALA A 260 -55.99 86.88 37.15
CA ALA A 260 -57.01 86.57 38.15
C ALA A 260 -56.85 87.42 39.43
N ALA A 261 -55.61 87.67 39.88
CA ALA A 261 -55.33 88.56 41.01
C ALA A 261 -55.72 90.03 40.74
N SER A 262 -55.50 90.50 39.51
CA SER A 262 -55.93 91.83 39.06
C SER A 262 -57.46 91.96 39.05
N SER A 263 -58.16 90.89 38.66
CA SER A 263 -59.63 90.83 38.67
C SER A 263 -60.23 90.81 40.09
N ALA A 264 -59.56 90.15 41.05
CA ALA A 264 -59.95 90.18 42.46
C ALA A 264 -59.80 91.59 43.09
N THR A 265 -58.81 92.36 42.64
CA THR A 265 -58.61 93.76 43.06
C THR A 265 -59.71 94.68 42.51
N ALA A 266 -60.15 94.45 41.27
CA ALA A 266 -61.28 95.16 40.67
C ALA A 266 -62.61 94.87 41.40
N ALA A 267 -62.85 93.63 41.83
CA ALA A 267 -64.01 93.26 42.64
C ALA A 267 -64.02 93.95 44.02
N GLY A 268 -62.86 94.12 44.66
CA GLY A 268 -62.71 94.85 45.92
C GLY A 268 -63.01 96.36 45.81
N ASN A 269 -62.70 96.99 44.67
CA ASN A 269 -63.02 98.39 44.40
C ASN A 269 -64.52 98.60 44.15
N SER A 270 -65.19 97.65 43.49
CA SER A 270 -66.66 97.66 43.31
C SER A 270 -67.43 97.49 44.63
N ALA A 271 -66.91 96.70 45.57
CA ALA A 271 -67.49 96.56 46.92
C ALA A 271 -67.36 97.86 47.75
N LYS A 272 -66.29 98.64 47.53
CA LYS A 272 -66.11 99.98 48.14
C LYS A 272 -67.08 101.02 47.56
N ALA A 273 -67.38 100.95 46.26
CA ALA A 273 -68.38 101.81 45.62
C ALA A 273 -69.82 101.50 46.08
N ALA A 274 -70.14 100.23 46.36
CA ALA A 274 -71.44 99.83 46.91
C ALA A 274 -71.71 100.41 48.32
N LYS A 275 -70.67 100.57 49.16
CA LYS A 275 -70.77 101.15 50.51
C LYS A 275 -70.95 102.68 50.50
N THR A 276 -70.49 103.34 49.44
CA THR A 276 -70.78 104.76 49.15
C THR A 276 -72.24 104.97 48.71
N SER A 277 -72.81 104.04 47.93
CA SER A 277 -74.24 104.07 47.56
C SER A 277 -75.19 103.84 48.75
N GLU A 278 -74.79 103.03 49.75
CA GLU A 278 -75.53 102.84 51.01
C GLU A 278 -75.59 104.12 51.87
N THR A 279 -74.56 104.96 51.79
CA THR A 279 -74.48 106.26 52.48
C THR A 279 -75.36 107.33 51.81
N ASN A 280 -75.53 107.25 50.48
CA ASN A 280 -76.39 108.15 49.71
C ASN A 280 -77.89 107.83 49.86
N ALA A 281 -78.25 106.57 50.15
CA ALA A 281 -79.63 106.15 50.41
C ALA A 281 -80.24 106.73 51.70
N ARG A 282 -79.40 107.08 52.71
CA ARG A 282 -79.83 107.76 53.95
C ARG A 282 -80.12 109.26 53.77
N SER A 283 -79.60 109.88 52.72
CA SER A 283 -79.89 111.28 52.36
C SER A 283 -81.17 111.43 51.53
N SER A 284 -81.71 110.33 50.98
CA SER A 284 -82.95 110.28 50.20
C SER A 284 -84.23 110.17 51.04
N GLU A 285 -84.12 109.99 52.37
CA GLU A 285 -85.24 109.98 53.31
C GLU A 285 -85.73 111.42 53.63
N THR A 286 -84.89 112.44 53.43
CA THR A 286 -85.22 113.87 53.68
C THR A 286 -85.72 114.63 52.44
N ALA A 287 -85.60 114.06 51.23
CA ALA A 287 -86.03 114.70 49.97
C ALA A 287 -87.37 114.15 49.41
N ALA A 288 -88.04 113.27 50.15
CA ALA A 288 -89.37 112.72 49.86
C ALA A 288 -90.50 113.79 49.88
N GLY A 289 -90.21 115.03 50.26
CA GLY A 289 -91.13 116.18 50.17
C GLY A 289 -91.28 116.79 48.77
N GLN A 290 -90.48 116.38 47.78
CA GLN A 290 -90.54 116.95 46.41
C GLN A 290 -90.82 115.89 45.33
N SER A 291 -91.52 114.82 45.71
CA SER A 291 -92.13 113.79 44.84
C SER A 291 -93.28 114.32 43.95
N ALA A 292 -93.18 115.56 43.47
CA ALA A 292 -94.07 116.14 42.45
C ALA A 292 -93.39 116.25 41.07
N SER A 293 -92.06 116.11 40.99
CA SER A 293 -91.34 115.98 39.70
C SER A 293 -91.20 114.52 39.23
N ALA A 294 -91.77 113.57 40.00
CA ALA A 294 -91.74 112.13 39.79
C ALA A 294 -92.47 111.62 38.53
N ALA A 295 -93.09 112.49 37.72
CA ALA A 295 -93.76 112.09 36.49
C ALA A 295 -92.84 112.06 35.24
N ALA A 296 -91.62 112.62 35.31
CA ALA A 296 -90.67 112.61 34.19
C ALA A 296 -89.73 111.38 34.16
N GLY A 297 -89.70 110.57 35.24
CA GLY A 297 -88.78 109.42 35.40
C GLY A 297 -89.23 108.12 34.73
N SER A 298 -90.52 107.94 34.44
CA SER A 298 -91.03 106.69 33.85
C SER A 298 -90.59 106.45 32.40
N LYS A 299 -90.05 107.47 31.71
CA LYS A 299 -89.48 107.33 30.35
C LYS A 299 -88.05 106.75 30.35
N THR A 300 -87.30 106.88 31.44
CA THR A 300 -85.91 106.36 31.56
C THR A 300 -85.87 104.95 32.16
N ALA A 301 -86.91 104.55 32.91
CA ALA A 301 -87.05 103.19 33.44
C ALA A 301 -87.29 102.14 32.34
N ALA A 302 -88.01 102.49 31.26
CA ALA A 302 -88.23 101.59 30.11
C ALA A 302 -86.96 101.36 29.26
N ALA A 303 -86.03 102.33 29.21
CA ALA A 303 -84.75 102.18 28.52
C ALA A 303 -83.76 101.28 29.28
N SER A 304 -83.77 101.32 30.62
CA SER A 304 -82.85 100.54 31.47
C SER A 304 -83.20 99.04 31.50
N SER A 305 -84.48 98.69 31.41
CA SER A 305 -84.92 97.28 31.31
C SER A 305 -84.58 96.64 29.95
N ALA A 306 -84.51 97.43 28.87
CA ALA A 306 -84.05 96.96 27.56
C ALA A 306 -82.53 96.68 27.52
N SER A 307 -81.73 97.47 28.25
CA SER A 307 -80.27 97.28 28.37
C SER A 307 -79.87 96.12 29.32
N ALA A 308 -80.70 95.82 30.32
CA ALA A 308 -80.51 94.66 31.20
C ALA A 308 -80.80 93.32 30.50
N ALA A 309 -81.77 93.32 29.57
CA ALA A 309 -82.09 92.16 28.73
C ALA A 309 -81.01 91.87 27.66
N SER A 310 -80.42 92.91 27.05
CA SER A 310 -79.32 92.75 26.07
C SER A 310 -78.01 92.28 26.71
N THR A 311 -77.74 92.68 27.95
CA THR A 311 -76.54 92.25 28.71
C THR A 311 -76.63 90.79 29.16
N SER A 312 -77.81 90.36 29.61
CA SER A 312 -78.08 88.95 29.98
C SER A 312 -78.04 88.01 28.76
N ALA A 313 -78.50 88.48 27.58
CA ALA A 313 -78.36 87.76 26.31
C ALA A 313 -76.89 87.65 25.85
N GLY A 314 -76.06 88.66 26.12
CA GLY A 314 -74.60 88.65 25.89
C GLY A 314 -73.83 87.67 26.80
N GLN A 315 -74.24 87.52 28.06
CA GLN A 315 -73.63 86.56 29.00
C GLN A 315 -74.02 85.10 28.71
N ALA A 316 -75.24 84.87 28.22
CA ALA A 316 -75.69 83.54 27.78
C ALA A 316 -74.98 83.08 26.49
N SER A 317 -74.74 83.99 25.53
CA SER A 317 -74.01 83.69 24.29
C SER A 317 -72.50 83.49 24.49
N ALA A 318 -71.89 84.21 25.44
CA ALA A 318 -70.48 83.99 25.84
C ALA A 318 -70.30 82.64 26.58
N SER A 319 -71.25 82.26 27.43
CA SER A 319 -71.24 80.96 28.13
C SER A 319 -71.47 79.77 27.19
N ALA A 320 -72.35 79.93 26.17
CA ALA A 320 -72.53 78.94 25.11
C ALA A 320 -71.27 78.78 24.23
N THR A 321 -70.55 79.87 23.95
CA THR A 321 -69.29 79.84 23.19
C THR A 321 -68.15 79.19 24.00
N ALA A 322 -68.09 79.41 25.32
CA ALA A 322 -67.11 78.76 26.21
C ALA A 322 -67.39 77.25 26.41
N ALA A 323 -68.66 76.85 26.45
CA ALA A 323 -69.08 75.45 26.46
C ALA A 323 -68.73 74.75 25.12
N GLY A 324 -68.93 75.43 23.98
CA GLY A 324 -68.53 74.94 22.65
C GLY A 324 -67.02 74.70 22.51
N LYS A 325 -66.18 75.66 22.96
CA LYS A 325 -64.72 75.49 22.95
C LYS A 325 -64.21 74.42 23.91
N SER A 326 -64.91 74.21 25.02
CA SER A 326 -64.62 73.12 25.97
C SER A 326 -64.99 71.75 25.39
N ALA A 327 -66.09 71.67 24.62
CA ALA A 327 -66.48 70.47 23.88
C ALA A 327 -65.51 70.16 22.72
N GLU A 328 -64.99 71.17 21.99
CA GLU A 328 -63.95 71.01 20.97
C GLU A 328 -62.60 70.57 21.55
N SER A 329 -62.25 71.07 22.75
CA SER A 329 -61.04 70.66 23.48
C SER A 329 -61.17 69.24 24.03
N ALA A 330 -62.36 68.83 24.46
CA ALA A 330 -62.66 67.45 24.86
C ALA A 330 -62.66 66.50 23.66
N ALA A 331 -63.19 66.91 22.50
CA ALA A 331 -63.15 66.14 21.25
C ALA A 331 -61.71 65.98 20.71
N SER A 332 -60.89 67.03 20.79
CA SER A 332 -59.47 66.98 20.41
C SER A 332 -58.63 66.13 21.38
N SER A 333 -58.99 66.13 22.66
CA SER A 333 -58.38 65.25 23.67
C SER A 333 -58.79 63.79 23.46
N ALA A 334 -60.04 63.53 23.06
CA ALA A 334 -60.52 62.20 22.71
C ALA A 334 -59.89 61.67 21.40
N SER A 335 -59.68 62.52 20.39
CA SER A 335 -58.95 62.13 19.17
C SER A 335 -57.49 61.84 19.46
N THR A 336 -56.83 62.66 20.30
CA THR A 336 -55.45 62.42 20.75
C THR A 336 -55.33 61.13 21.57
N ALA A 337 -56.29 60.82 22.44
CA ALA A 337 -56.34 59.57 23.18
C ALA A 337 -56.55 58.35 22.26
N THR A 338 -57.37 58.50 21.21
CA THR A 338 -57.61 57.46 20.20
C THR A 338 -56.36 57.22 19.33
N THR A 339 -55.67 58.28 18.91
CA THR A 339 -54.39 58.19 18.20
C THR A 339 -53.31 57.57 19.08
N LYS A 340 -53.19 57.96 20.35
CA LYS A 340 -52.28 57.36 21.34
C LYS A 340 -52.58 55.88 21.59
N ALA A 341 -53.85 55.47 21.62
CA ALA A 341 -54.24 54.07 21.73
C ALA A 341 -53.90 53.25 20.47
N GLY A 342 -54.01 53.86 19.29
CA GLY A 342 -53.52 53.31 18.02
C GLY A 342 -52.00 53.13 18.00
N GLU A 343 -51.24 54.16 18.38
CA GLU A 343 -49.78 54.12 18.54
C GLU A 343 -49.33 53.07 19.56
N ALA A 344 -50.04 52.93 20.68
CA ALA A 344 -49.77 51.90 21.68
C ALA A 344 -50.02 50.47 21.15
N THR A 345 -51.04 50.30 20.30
CA THR A 345 -51.35 49.02 19.64
C THR A 345 -50.32 48.68 18.56
N GLU A 346 -49.86 49.67 17.79
CA GLU A 346 -48.76 49.50 16.82
C GLU A 346 -47.43 49.21 17.52
N GLN A 347 -47.12 49.87 18.65
CA GLN A 347 -45.96 49.60 19.50
C GLN A 347 -46.02 48.20 20.11
N ALA A 348 -47.18 47.73 20.58
CA ALA A 348 -47.37 46.37 21.07
C ALA A 348 -47.18 45.33 19.95
N THR A 349 -47.66 45.63 18.74
CA THR A 349 -47.48 44.75 17.57
C THR A 349 -46.01 44.76 17.09
N ALA A 350 -45.31 45.89 17.17
CA ALA A 350 -43.88 46.01 16.88
C ALA A 350 -43.02 45.30 17.94
N ALA A 351 -43.42 45.33 19.21
CA ALA A 351 -42.79 44.57 20.29
C ALA A 351 -43.00 43.06 20.11
N ALA A 352 -44.20 42.62 19.71
CA ALA A 352 -44.48 41.22 19.38
C ALA A 352 -43.69 40.73 18.15
N ARG A 353 -43.56 41.57 17.11
CA ARG A 353 -42.69 41.28 15.94
C ARG A 353 -41.21 41.27 16.30
N SER A 354 -40.78 42.13 17.22
CA SER A 354 -39.40 42.16 17.73
C SER A 354 -39.09 40.96 18.63
N ALA A 355 -40.04 40.49 19.44
CA ALA A 355 -39.92 39.25 20.22
C ALA A 355 -39.87 38.02 19.29
N SER A 356 -40.68 38.00 18.23
CA SER A 356 -40.64 36.95 17.20
C SER A 356 -39.32 36.98 16.43
N ALA A 357 -38.81 38.16 16.07
CA ALA A 357 -37.51 38.33 15.42
C ALA A 357 -36.35 37.92 16.34
N ALA A 358 -36.43 38.22 17.64
CA ALA A 358 -35.45 37.78 18.63
C ALA A 358 -35.43 36.25 18.78
N LYS A 359 -36.60 35.59 18.76
CA LYS A 359 -36.72 34.12 18.80
C LYS A 359 -36.24 33.44 17.52
N THR A 360 -36.45 34.07 16.37
CA THR A 360 -35.84 33.66 15.09
C THR A 360 -34.33 33.88 15.10
N SER A 361 -33.83 34.96 15.71
CA SER A 361 -32.40 35.24 15.86
C SER A 361 -31.72 34.25 16.82
N GLU A 362 -32.39 33.85 17.89
CA GLU A 362 -31.95 32.79 18.81
C GLU A 362 -31.91 31.41 18.11
N THR A 363 -32.91 31.11 17.28
CA THR A 363 -32.95 29.89 16.45
C THR A 363 -31.84 29.90 15.39
N ASN A 364 -31.58 31.05 14.75
CA ASN A 364 -30.50 31.22 13.79
C ASN A 364 -29.13 31.14 14.45
N ALA A 365 -28.95 31.70 15.66
CA ALA A 365 -27.72 31.58 16.43
C ALA A 365 -27.46 30.13 16.86
N LYS A 366 -28.50 29.39 17.25
CA LYS A 366 -28.42 27.96 17.55
C LYS A 366 -28.08 27.13 16.30
N THR A 367 -28.72 27.42 15.17
CA THR A 367 -28.43 26.79 13.88
C THR A 367 -27.00 27.10 13.40
N SER A 368 -26.51 28.33 13.61
CA SER A 368 -25.13 28.72 13.33
C SER A 368 -24.13 28.04 14.26
N ALA A 369 -24.47 27.82 15.53
CA ALA A 369 -23.65 27.05 16.46
C ALA A 369 -23.61 25.55 16.09
N ASP A 370 -24.74 24.96 15.71
CA ASP A 370 -24.84 23.57 15.24
C ASP A 370 -24.12 23.37 13.89
N ASN A 371 -24.16 24.36 13.00
CA ASN A 371 -23.39 24.39 11.76
C ASN A 371 -21.89 24.54 12.04
N ALA A 372 -21.47 25.39 12.97
CA ALA A 372 -20.07 25.51 13.37
C ALA A 372 -19.54 24.21 14.02
N ALA A 373 -20.37 23.53 14.82
CA ALA A 373 -20.04 22.22 15.38
C ALA A 373 -19.95 21.13 14.29
N SER A 374 -20.85 21.14 13.32
CA SER A 374 -20.84 20.24 12.16
C SER A 374 -19.64 20.50 11.25
N SER A 375 -19.26 21.75 11.02
CA SER A 375 -18.04 22.13 10.28
C SER A 375 -16.77 21.75 11.03
N LYS A 376 -16.74 21.83 12.37
CA LYS A 376 -15.64 21.33 13.20
C LYS A 376 -15.51 19.80 13.10
N ALA A 377 -16.63 19.07 13.10
CA ALA A 377 -16.67 17.61 12.94
C ALA A 377 -16.29 17.17 11.51
N ALA A 378 -16.70 17.92 10.49
CA ALA A 378 -16.31 17.71 9.10
C ALA A 378 -14.81 17.99 8.90
N ALA A 379 -14.26 19.06 9.46
CA ALA A 379 -12.83 19.36 9.44
C ALA A 379 -12.00 18.29 10.15
N ALA A 380 -12.48 17.77 11.29
CA ALA A 380 -11.83 16.66 12.00
C ALA A 380 -11.87 15.34 11.19
N SER A 381 -12.99 15.06 10.53
CA SER A 381 -13.14 13.89 9.65
C SER A 381 -12.26 14.01 8.39
N SER A 382 -12.18 15.20 7.79
CA SER A 382 -11.29 15.48 6.66
C SER A 382 -9.82 15.41 7.05
N ALA A 383 -9.44 15.86 8.24
CA ALA A 383 -8.09 15.70 8.78
C ALA A 383 -7.76 14.21 9.05
N GLY A 384 -8.72 13.43 9.56
CA GLY A 384 -8.59 11.97 9.75
C GLY A 384 -8.46 11.21 8.43
N SER A 385 -9.23 11.59 7.41
CA SER A 385 -9.11 11.04 6.05
C SER A 385 -7.79 11.42 5.40
N ALA A 386 -7.32 12.66 5.56
CA ALA A 386 -6.02 13.10 5.07
C ALA A 386 -4.85 12.35 5.76
N ALA A 387 -4.94 12.12 7.08
CA ALA A 387 -3.97 11.33 7.82
C ALA A 387 -3.97 9.83 7.41
N SER A 388 -5.15 9.27 7.11
CA SER A 388 -5.30 7.90 6.61
C SER A 388 -4.80 7.74 5.17
N SER A 389 -5.01 8.75 4.33
CA SER A 389 -4.45 8.83 2.97
C SER A 389 -2.93 9.03 2.99
N ALA A 390 -2.40 9.81 3.92
CA ALA A 390 -0.95 9.95 4.11
C ALA A 390 -0.31 8.65 4.60
N SER A 391 -0.97 7.93 5.53
CA SER A 391 -0.52 6.62 6.02
C SER A 391 -0.58 5.53 4.94
N SER A 392 -1.63 5.56 4.10
CA SER A 392 -1.74 4.69 2.93
C SER A 392 -0.69 5.02 1.87
N ALA A 393 -0.37 6.30 1.66
CA ALA A 393 0.67 6.73 0.73
C ALA A 393 2.08 6.35 1.21
N SER A 394 2.37 6.44 2.52
CA SER A 394 3.62 5.94 3.09
C SER A 394 3.72 4.41 3.01
N ALA A 395 2.63 3.69 3.28
CA ALA A 395 2.59 2.23 3.13
C ALA A 395 2.77 1.79 1.67
N SER A 396 2.18 2.51 0.71
CA SER A 396 2.40 2.28 -0.73
C SER A 396 3.82 2.63 -1.18
N LYS A 397 4.47 3.64 -0.58
CA LYS A 397 5.88 3.96 -0.83
C LYS A 397 6.81 2.87 -0.28
N ASP A 398 6.54 2.35 0.91
CA ASP A 398 7.31 1.26 1.52
C ASP A 398 7.10 -0.08 0.79
N GLU A 399 5.89 -0.34 0.30
CA GLU A 399 5.57 -1.49 -0.55
C GLU A 399 6.23 -1.36 -1.93
N ALA A 400 6.18 -0.19 -2.57
CA ALA A 400 6.88 0.06 -3.83
C ALA A 400 8.41 -0.10 -3.69
N THR A 401 8.97 0.29 -2.54
CA THR A 401 10.40 0.12 -2.23
C THR A 401 10.76 -1.35 -1.97
N ARG A 402 9.89 -2.11 -1.28
CA ARG A 402 10.02 -3.57 -1.11
C ARG A 402 9.89 -4.32 -2.44
N GLN A 403 8.96 -3.92 -3.30
CA GLN A 403 8.76 -4.51 -4.64
C GLN A 403 9.91 -4.17 -5.60
N ALA A 404 10.48 -2.96 -5.53
CA ALA A 404 11.70 -2.61 -6.28
C ALA A 404 12.92 -3.44 -5.81
N SER A 405 13.01 -3.70 -4.51
CA SER A 405 14.05 -4.57 -3.93
C SER A 405 13.86 -6.04 -4.30
N ALA A 406 12.60 -6.52 -4.35
CA ALA A 406 12.24 -7.86 -4.82
C ALA A 406 12.50 -8.02 -6.33
N ALA A 407 12.17 -7.02 -7.15
CA ALA A 407 12.47 -7.00 -8.59
C ALA A 407 13.99 -6.99 -8.86
N LYS A 408 14.78 -6.26 -8.05
CA LYS A 408 16.26 -6.29 -8.09
C LYS A 408 16.81 -7.65 -7.66
N GLY A 409 16.20 -8.29 -6.67
CA GLY A 409 16.48 -9.66 -6.25
C GLY A 409 16.18 -10.68 -7.36
N SER A 410 14.99 -10.62 -7.97
CA SER A 410 14.59 -11.47 -9.09
C SER A 410 15.44 -11.23 -10.34
N ALA A 411 15.86 -10.00 -10.62
CA ALA A 411 16.81 -9.70 -11.69
C ALA A 411 18.18 -10.32 -11.40
N THR A 412 18.66 -10.26 -10.16
CA THR A 412 19.91 -10.91 -9.73
C THR A 412 19.79 -12.43 -9.85
N THR A 413 18.68 -13.04 -9.42
CA THR A 413 18.41 -14.47 -9.59
C THR A 413 18.30 -14.87 -11.06
N ALA A 414 17.68 -14.05 -11.91
CA ALA A 414 17.61 -14.30 -13.35
C ALA A 414 18.99 -14.20 -14.02
N THR A 415 19.84 -13.24 -13.60
CA THR A 415 21.23 -13.14 -14.07
C THR A 415 22.07 -14.32 -13.57
N THR A 416 21.93 -14.75 -12.31
CA THR A 416 22.59 -15.96 -11.78
C THR A 416 22.14 -17.22 -12.51
N LYS A 417 20.83 -17.37 -12.80
CA LYS A 417 20.29 -18.50 -13.58
C LYS A 417 20.71 -18.47 -15.04
N ALA A 418 20.90 -17.29 -15.64
CA ALA A 418 21.47 -17.14 -16.98
C ALA A 418 22.96 -17.51 -17.01
N SER A 419 23.72 -17.16 -15.95
CA SER A 419 25.12 -17.61 -15.79
C SER A 419 25.22 -19.11 -15.52
N GLU A 420 24.29 -19.71 -14.79
CA GLU A 420 24.20 -21.17 -14.59
C GLU A 420 23.81 -21.90 -15.89
N ALA A 421 22.88 -21.35 -16.68
CA ALA A 421 22.52 -21.86 -18.01
C ALA A 421 23.68 -21.77 -19.01
N ALA A 422 24.52 -20.72 -18.92
CA ALA A 422 25.77 -20.62 -19.66
C ALA A 422 26.83 -21.66 -19.21
N GLY A 423 26.86 -21.99 -17.91
CA GLY A 423 27.66 -23.09 -17.36
C GLY A 423 27.20 -24.47 -17.85
N SER A 424 25.90 -24.71 -17.92
CA SER A 424 25.33 -25.94 -18.50
C SER A 424 25.54 -26.03 -20.02
N ALA A 425 25.53 -24.91 -20.75
CA ALA A 425 25.92 -24.88 -22.17
C ALA A 425 27.42 -25.16 -22.38
N THR A 426 28.26 -24.80 -21.41
CA THR A 426 29.70 -25.12 -21.40
C THR A 426 29.94 -26.61 -21.08
N ALA A 427 29.16 -27.20 -20.17
CA ALA A 427 29.19 -28.64 -19.89
C ALA A 427 28.64 -29.48 -21.06
N ALA A 428 27.60 -29.00 -21.76
CA ALA A 428 27.08 -29.62 -22.98
C ALA A 428 28.09 -29.58 -24.13
N SER A 429 28.90 -28.51 -24.23
CA SER A 429 30.00 -28.43 -25.21
C SER A 429 31.20 -29.30 -24.81
N GLN A 430 31.46 -29.53 -23.53
CA GLN A 430 32.44 -30.54 -23.08
C GLN A 430 31.98 -31.98 -23.33
N SER A 431 30.69 -32.30 -23.13
CA SER A 431 30.11 -33.59 -23.53
C SER A 431 30.08 -33.79 -25.05
N LYS A 432 29.91 -32.71 -25.83
CA LYS A 432 30.07 -32.73 -27.29
C LYS A 432 31.50 -33.09 -27.68
N VAL A 433 32.51 -32.50 -27.04
CA VAL A 433 33.94 -32.83 -27.28
C VAL A 433 34.26 -34.27 -26.85
N ALA A 434 33.64 -34.78 -25.78
CA ALA A 434 33.79 -36.18 -25.35
C ALA A 434 33.11 -37.17 -26.32
N ALA A 435 31.95 -36.81 -26.88
CA ALA A 435 31.26 -37.56 -27.92
C ALA A 435 32.00 -37.51 -29.27
N GLU A 436 32.57 -36.35 -29.64
CA GLU A 436 33.45 -36.18 -30.80
C GLU A 436 34.73 -37.03 -30.64
N SER A 437 35.30 -37.11 -29.44
CA SER A 437 36.46 -37.98 -29.14
C SER A 437 36.13 -39.48 -29.20
N ALA A 438 34.89 -39.88 -28.88
CA ALA A 438 34.41 -41.25 -29.04
C ALA A 438 34.12 -41.59 -30.51
N ALA A 439 33.63 -40.62 -31.29
CA ALA A 439 33.48 -40.74 -32.74
C ALA A 439 34.85 -40.89 -33.44
N THR A 440 35.88 -40.12 -33.06
CA THR A 440 37.25 -40.26 -33.61
C THR A 440 37.89 -41.63 -33.29
N ARG A 441 37.56 -42.24 -32.13
CA ARG A 441 38.00 -43.61 -31.80
C ARG A 441 37.28 -44.67 -32.64
N ALA A 442 35.99 -44.49 -32.93
CA ALA A 442 35.26 -45.33 -33.87
C ALA A 442 35.74 -45.15 -35.32
N GLU A 443 36.16 -43.93 -35.69
CA GLU A 443 36.76 -43.59 -36.99
C GLU A 443 38.16 -44.21 -37.15
N THR A 444 38.95 -44.30 -36.08
CA THR A 444 40.25 -45.02 -36.06
C THR A 444 40.07 -46.54 -36.17
N ALA A 445 39.00 -47.09 -35.58
CA ALA A 445 38.64 -48.50 -35.74
C ALA A 445 38.10 -48.82 -37.15
N ALA A 446 37.39 -47.88 -37.77
CA ALA A 446 36.99 -47.95 -39.18
C ALA A 446 38.18 -47.81 -40.12
N LYS A 447 39.16 -46.94 -39.83
CA LYS A 447 40.41 -46.81 -40.61
C LYS A 447 41.21 -48.12 -40.64
N ARG A 448 41.28 -48.86 -39.53
CA ARG A 448 41.89 -50.21 -39.46
C ARG A 448 41.12 -51.27 -40.25
N ALA A 449 39.81 -51.09 -40.45
CA ALA A 449 39.00 -51.95 -41.30
C ALA A 449 39.13 -51.55 -42.79
N GLU A 450 39.38 -50.27 -43.09
CA GLU A 450 39.75 -49.76 -44.42
C GLU A 450 41.16 -50.20 -44.83
N ASP A 451 42.15 -50.18 -43.92
CA ASP A 451 43.52 -50.65 -44.18
C ASP A 451 43.59 -52.17 -44.48
N ILE A 452 42.57 -52.94 -44.06
CA ILE A 452 42.39 -54.37 -44.41
C ILE A 452 41.67 -54.52 -45.76
N ALA A 453 40.86 -53.54 -46.17
CA ALA A 453 40.19 -53.50 -47.47
C ALA A 453 41.14 -53.04 -48.60
N ASP A 454 42.12 -52.18 -48.30
CA ASP A 454 43.15 -51.70 -49.24
C ASP A 454 44.18 -52.78 -49.65
N ALA A 455 44.15 -53.97 -49.01
CA ALA A 455 44.91 -55.14 -49.45
C ALA A 455 44.27 -55.88 -50.66
N VAL A 456 43.12 -55.40 -51.17
CA VAL A 456 42.41 -55.97 -52.34
C VAL A 456 42.19 -54.88 -53.40
N SER A 457 43.03 -54.85 -54.43
CA SER A 457 43.04 -53.84 -55.50
C SER A 457 41.71 -53.65 -56.25
N LEU A 458 41.15 -52.44 -56.26
CA LEU A 458 39.98 -52.04 -57.07
C LEU A 458 40.31 -50.79 -57.93
N GLU A 459 39.85 -50.75 -59.20
CA GLU A 459 40.15 -49.71 -60.21
C GLU A 459 39.17 -48.49 -60.22
N ASP A 460 39.62 -47.37 -60.81
CA ASP A 460 38.87 -46.10 -60.98
C ASP A 460 37.71 -46.15 -61.99
N ALA A 461 36.67 -45.33 -61.79
CA ALA A 461 35.48 -45.27 -62.66
C ALA A 461 35.66 -44.37 -63.89
N SER A 462 34.95 -44.69 -64.97
CA SER A 462 34.76 -43.82 -66.14
C SER A 462 33.29 -43.75 -66.57
N THR A 463 32.95 -42.89 -67.54
CA THR A 463 31.59 -42.81 -68.10
C THR A 463 31.15 -44.07 -68.87
N THR A 464 32.04 -45.05 -69.04
CA THR A 464 31.77 -46.33 -69.71
C THR A 464 32.09 -47.57 -68.86
N LYS A 465 32.61 -47.41 -67.63
CA LYS A 465 32.95 -48.53 -66.71
C LYS A 465 32.74 -48.10 -65.25
N LYS A 466 32.11 -48.94 -64.42
CA LYS A 466 32.01 -48.69 -62.96
C LYS A 466 33.36 -48.92 -62.28
N GLY A 467 33.74 -48.02 -61.39
CA GLY A 467 34.91 -48.06 -60.51
C GLY A 467 34.74 -47.02 -59.38
N VAL A 468 35.81 -46.63 -58.69
CA VAL A 468 35.80 -45.58 -57.66
C VAL A 468 36.00 -44.16 -58.27
N VAL A 469 35.26 -43.15 -57.77
CA VAL A 469 35.33 -41.74 -58.23
C VAL A 469 35.70 -40.83 -57.05
N GLN A 470 36.64 -39.91 -57.26
CA GLN A 470 37.03 -38.90 -56.27
C GLN A 470 36.02 -37.73 -56.23
N LEU A 471 35.67 -37.23 -55.04
CA LEU A 471 34.71 -36.12 -54.85
C LEU A 471 35.44 -34.77 -54.65
N SER A 472 34.96 -33.71 -55.31
CA SER A 472 35.56 -32.36 -55.23
C SER A 472 34.60 -31.31 -54.64
N SER A 473 35.12 -30.46 -53.75
CA SER A 473 34.39 -29.31 -53.19
C SER A 473 34.83 -27.94 -53.73
N ALA A 474 35.66 -27.91 -54.77
CA ALA A 474 36.08 -26.68 -55.42
C ALA A 474 34.98 -26.13 -56.35
N THR A 475 34.63 -24.85 -56.21
CA THR A 475 33.65 -24.15 -57.07
C THR A 475 34.22 -23.73 -58.44
N ASN A 476 35.52 -23.89 -58.63
CA ASN A 476 36.26 -23.57 -59.85
C ASN A 476 36.95 -24.80 -60.45
N SER A 477 36.50 -26.02 -60.11
CA SER A 477 37.06 -27.24 -60.69
C SER A 477 36.76 -27.33 -62.18
N THR A 478 37.76 -27.71 -62.97
CA THR A 478 37.65 -28.01 -64.40
C THR A 478 37.87 -29.51 -64.69
N SER A 479 37.85 -30.37 -63.66
CA SER A 479 38.09 -31.81 -63.79
C SER A 479 36.81 -32.56 -64.20
N GLU A 480 36.93 -33.42 -65.22
CA GLU A 480 35.87 -34.36 -65.64
C GLU A 480 35.96 -35.74 -64.96
N THR A 481 37.00 -35.97 -64.15
CA THR A 481 37.25 -37.25 -63.46
C THR A 481 36.85 -37.22 -61.99
N GLN A 482 36.34 -36.09 -61.49
CA GLN A 482 35.87 -35.89 -60.12
C GLN A 482 34.40 -35.50 -60.12
N ALA A 483 33.60 -36.04 -59.19
CA ALA A 483 32.22 -35.60 -59.03
C ALA A 483 32.13 -34.40 -58.07
N ALA A 484 31.37 -33.37 -58.45
CA ALA A 484 31.14 -32.20 -57.60
C ALA A 484 30.33 -32.58 -56.36
N THR A 485 30.80 -32.21 -55.18
CA THR A 485 30.06 -32.37 -53.92
C THR A 485 28.89 -31.39 -53.85
N PRO A 486 27.83 -31.69 -53.07
CA PRO A 486 26.75 -30.74 -52.79
C PRO A 486 27.25 -29.39 -52.26
N LYS A 487 28.43 -29.35 -51.60
CA LYS A 487 29.08 -28.11 -51.15
C LYS A 487 29.59 -27.25 -52.31
N ALA A 488 30.22 -27.83 -53.33
CA ALA A 488 30.64 -27.11 -54.54
C ALA A 488 29.42 -26.61 -55.34
N VAL A 489 28.40 -27.47 -55.50
CA VAL A 489 27.16 -27.11 -56.21
C VAL A 489 26.40 -26.00 -55.47
N LYS A 490 26.28 -26.10 -54.15
CA LYS A 490 25.63 -25.07 -53.33
C LYS A 490 26.44 -23.78 -53.27
N ALA A 491 27.77 -23.84 -53.16
CA ALA A 491 28.59 -22.63 -53.19
C ALA A 491 28.58 -21.94 -54.58
N ALA A 492 28.48 -22.69 -55.69
CA ALA A 492 28.26 -22.12 -57.01
C ALA A 492 26.86 -21.51 -57.16
N TYR A 493 25.83 -22.15 -56.59
CA TYR A 493 24.46 -21.63 -56.53
C TYR A 493 24.36 -20.35 -55.69
N ASP A 494 24.98 -20.34 -54.50
CA ASP A 494 25.01 -19.19 -53.60
C ASP A 494 25.86 -18.04 -54.20
N LEU A 495 26.93 -18.33 -54.95
CA LEU A 495 27.73 -17.32 -55.68
C LEU A 495 26.98 -16.72 -56.88
N ALA A 496 26.14 -17.52 -57.56
CA ALA A 496 25.24 -17.02 -58.61
C ALA A 496 24.08 -16.18 -58.03
N GLY A 497 23.55 -16.58 -56.86
CA GLY A 497 22.53 -15.84 -56.13
C GLY A 497 23.02 -14.52 -55.52
N ALA A 498 24.27 -14.45 -55.05
CA ALA A 498 24.84 -13.26 -54.42
C ALA A 498 25.33 -12.18 -55.41
N LYS A 499 25.44 -12.48 -56.71
CA LYS A 499 25.81 -11.51 -57.76
C LYS A 499 24.61 -10.90 -58.50
N TYR A 500 23.38 -11.33 -58.19
CA TYR A 500 22.17 -10.75 -58.77
C TYR A 500 21.64 -9.59 -57.91
N THR A 501 22.06 -8.36 -58.23
CA THR A 501 21.52 -7.14 -57.59
C THR A 501 20.56 -6.43 -58.55
N ALA A 502 19.30 -6.84 -58.56
CA ALA A 502 18.21 -6.06 -59.17
C ALA A 502 17.32 -5.50 -58.04
N GLN A 503 17.01 -4.20 -58.10
CA GLN A 503 16.19 -3.49 -57.11
C GLN A 503 14.70 -3.51 -57.53
N ASP A 504 13.80 -3.46 -56.55
CA ASP A 504 12.34 -3.41 -56.77
C ASP A 504 11.92 -2.07 -57.38
N ALA A 505 10.94 -2.08 -58.31
CA ALA A 505 10.46 -0.83 -58.90
C ALA A 505 9.57 -0.05 -57.93
N THR A 506 9.70 1.28 -57.98
CA THR A 506 8.76 2.22 -57.35
C THR A 506 8.25 3.19 -58.42
N THR A 507 7.26 4.02 -58.10
CA THR A 507 6.77 5.06 -59.04
C THR A 507 7.84 6.09 -59.43
N ALA A 508 8.98 6.15 -58.71
CA ALA A 508 10.09 7.06 -58.97
C ALA A 508 11.37 6.40 -59.52
N GLN A 509 11.44 5.06 -59.60
CA GLN A 509 12.60 4.33 -60.11
C GLN A 509 12.19 3.01 -60.79
N LYS A 510 12.77 2.74 -61.97
CA LYS A 510 12.56 1.45 -62.67
C LYS A 510 13.28 0.31 -61.94
N GLY A 511 12.60 -0.82 -61.79
CA GLY A 511 13.07 -2.05 -61.13
C GLY A 511 12.18 -3.23 -61.49
N ILE A 512 12.26 -4.33 -60.75
CA ILE A 512 11.39 -5.50 -60.96
C ILE A 512 10.08 -5.31 -60.16
N VAL A 513 8.92 -5.58 -60.77
CA VAL A 513 7.59 -5.54 -60.12
C VAL A 513 6.92 -6.90 -60.25
N GLN A 514 6.35 -7.39 -59.16
CA GLN A 514 5.54 -8.61 -59.19
C GLN A 514 4.13 -8.32 -59.73
N LEU A 515 3.65 -9.20 -60.61
CA LEU A 515 2.32 -9.11 -61.22
C LEU A 515 1.26 -9.82 -60.36
N SER A 516 0.15 -9.14 -60.09
CA SER A 516 -0.99 -9.71 -59.35
C SER A 516 -2.19 -9.90 -60.25
N SER A 517 -2.73 -11.12 -60.28
CA SER A 517 -4.01 -11.43 -60.95
C SER A 517 -5.21 -11.41 -60.01
N ALA A 518 -5.03 -10.93 -58.77
CA ALA A 518 -6.12 -10.78 -57.82
C ALA A 518 -6.99 -9.57 -58.18
N THR A 519 -8.31 -9.76 -58.27
CA THR A 519 -9.30 -8.72 -58.61
C THR A 519 -9.58 -7.75 -57.46
N ASN A 520 -9.04 -8.01 -56.28
CA ASN A 520 -9.21 -7.24 -55.05
C ASN A 520 -7.88 -6.75 -54.46
N SER A 521 -6.80 -6.71 -55.25
CA SER A 521 -5.50 -6.26 -54.77
C SER A 521 -5.54 -4.78 -54.40
N THR A 522 -5.26 -4.47 -53.14
CA THR A 522 -5.06 -3.09 -52.63
C THR A 522 -3.60 -2.67 -52.61
N SER A 523 -2.69 -3.52 -53.14
CA SER A 523 -1.25 -3.22 -53.15
C SER A 523 -0.89 -2.20 -54.22
N GLU A 524 -0.18 -1.14 -53.80
CA GLU A 524 0.41 -0.14 -54.70
C GLU A 524 1.80 -0.56 -55.24
N THR A 525 2.36 -1.69 -54.79
CA THR A 525 3.69 -2.19 -55.19
C THR A 525 3.64 -3.37 -56.17
N LEU A 526 2.44 -3.87 -56.49
CA LEU A 526 2.21 -4.96 -57.43
C LEU A 526 1.41 -4.44 -58.63
N ALA A 527 1.81 -4.80 -59.87
CA ALA A 527 1.05 -4.40 -61.06
C ALA A 527 -0.08 -5.41 -61.36
N ALA A 528 -1.31 -4.91 -61.55
CA ALA A 528 -2.45 -5.75 -61.89
C ALA A 528 -2.31 -6.35 -63.30
N THR A 529 -2.60 -7.64 -63.47
CA THR A 529 -2.57 -8.30 -64.78
C THR A 529 -3.83 -7.96 -65.60
N PRO A 530 -3.77 -8.04 -66.95
CA PRO A 530 -4.96 -7.94 -67.79
C PRO A 530 -6.08 -8.91 -67.42
N LYS A 531 -5.75 -10.07 -66.82
CA LYS A 531 -6.73 -11.04 -66.29
C LYS A 531 -7.50 -10.47 -65.09
N ALA A 532 -6.82 -9.82 -64.14
CA ALA A 532 -7.49 -9.15 -63.02
C ALA A 532 -8.38 -8.00 -63.49
N VAL A 533 -7.86 -7.16 -64.40
CA VAL A 533 -8.62 -6.02 -64.94
C VAL A 533 -9.86 -6.49 -65.69
N LYS A 534 -9.74 -7.52 -66.53
CA LYS A 534 -10.90 -8.10 -67.24
C LYS A 534 -11.92 -8.69 -66.28
N ALA A 535 -11.48 -9.41 -65.24
CA ALA A 535 -12.40 -10.00 -64.27
C ALA A 535 -13.12 -8.94 -63.42
N VAL A 536 -12.50 -7.82 -63.07
CA VAL A 536 -13.19 -6.68 -62.43
C VAL A 536 -14.19 -6.01 -63.38
N MET A 537 -13.84 -5.88 -64.66
CA MET A 537 -14.73 -5.32 -65.69
C MET A 537 -15.96 -6.21 -65.92
N ASP A 538 -15.77 -7.53 -66.04
CA ASP A 538 -16.85 -8.52 -66.18
C ASP A 538 -17.79 -8.49 -64.96
N GLU A 539 -17.26 -8.23 -63.75
CA GLU A 539 -18.07 -8.17 -62.53
C GLU A 539 -18.81 -6.84 -62.33
N THR A 540 -18.25 -5.74 -62.82
CA THR A 540 -18.93 -4.44 -62.82
C THR A 540 -20.11 -4.44 -63.80
N ASN A 541 -19.97 -5.14 -64.93
CA ASN A 541 -21.06 -5.33 -65.92
C ASN A 541 -22.24 -6.18 -65.42
N LYS A 542 -22.13 -6.84 -64.24
CA LYS A 542 -23.24 -7.58 -63.60
C LYS A 542 -24.04 -6.75 -62.59
N LYS A 543 -23.67 -5.50 -62.32
CA LYS A 543 -24.36 -4.64 -61.33
C LYS A 543 -25.38 -3.72 -62.02
N ALA A 544 -26.53 -3.49 -61.38
CA ALA A 544 -27.60 -2.65 -61.90
C ALA A 544 -27.30 -1.13 -61.72
N PRO A 545 -27.88 -0.22 -62.55
CA PRO A 545 -27.68 1.23 -62.43
C PRO A 545 -28.13 1.78 -61.06
N LEU A 546 -27.40 2.76 -60.53
CA LEU A 546 -27.55 3.24 -59.15
C LEU A 546 -28.88 3.98 -58.87
N ASN A 547 -29.60 4.46 -59.89
CA ASN A 547 -30.93 5.07 -59.74
C ASN A 547 -31.99 4.23 -60.49
N SER A 548 -32.98 3.73 -59.73
CA SER A 548 -34.13 2.92 -60.18
C SER A 548 -33.81 1.69 -61.04
N PRO A 549 -33.11 0.68 -60.47
CA PRO A 549 -32.84 -0.56 -61.19
C PRO A 549 -34.13 -1.37 -61.41
N ALA A 550 -34.36 -1.84 -62.63
CA ALA A 550 -35.40 -2.83 -62.91
C ALA A 550 -34.95 -4.21 -62.39
N LEU A 551 -35.67 -4.78 -61.42
CA LEU A 551 -35.34 -6.09 -60.83
C LEU A 551 -36.14 -7.19 -61.54
N THR A 552 -35.47 -8.04 -62.31
CA THR A 552 -36.03 -9.29 -62.86
C THR A 552 -35.23 -10.50 -62.35
N GLY A 553 -35.89 -11.63 -62.10
CA GLY A 553 -35.29 -12.83 -61.46
C GLY A 553 -35.50 -12.89 -59.94
N THR A 554 -34.56 -13.51 -59.21
CA THR A 554 -34.56 -13.66 -57.73
C THR A 554 -33.44 -12.80 -57.08
N PRO A 555 -33.62 -11.47 -56.96
CA PRO A 555 -32.58 -10.59 -56.41
C PRO A 555 -32.36 -10.83 -54.91
N THR A 556 -31.11 -10.93 -54.48
CA THR A 556 -30.72 -11.06 -53.07
C THR A 556 -30.45 -9.67 -52.46
N THR A 557 -31.09 -9.35 -51.34
CA THR A 557 -30.86 -8.10 -50.60
C THR A 557 -30.31 -8.39 -49.20
N PRO A 558 -29.49 -7.52 -48.60
CA PRO A 558 -29.04 -7.69 -47.22
C PRO A 558 -30.22 -7.73 -46.25
N THR A 559 -30.19 -8.65 -45.29
CA THR A 559 -31.22 -8.77 -44.26
C THR A 559 -31.14 -7.60 -43.29
N ALA A 560 -32.19 -6.78 -43.24
CA ALA A 560 -32.28 -5.68 -42.31
C ALA A 560 -32.25 -6.17 -40.84
N PRO A 561 -31.74 -5.38 -39.88
CA PRO A 561 -31.83 -5.69 -38.46
C PRO A 561 -33.29 -5.77 -37.97
N LYS A 562 -33.57 -6.60 -36.95
CA LYS A 562 -34.91 -6.77 -36.36
C LYS A 562 -35.48 -5.41 -35.88
N GLY A 563 -36.68 -5.04 -36.36
CA GLY A 563 -37.37 -3.80 -36.00
C GLY A 563 -37.35 -2.67 -37.06
N THR A 564 -36.73 -2.90 -38.22
CA THR A 564 -36.64 -1.91 -39.31
C THR A 564 -37.99 -1.72 -40.04
N ASN A 565 -38.46 -0.47 -40.22
CA ASN A 565 -39.77 -0.15 -40.83
C ASN A 565 -39.74 0.98 -41.91
N ASN A 566 -38.62 1.15 -42.61
CA ASN A 566 -38.44 2.17 -43.66
C ASN A 566 -38.58 1.58 -45.08
N THR A 567 -38.27 2.36 -46.11
CA THR A 567 -38.48 2.02 -47.53
C THR A 567 -37.46 1.04 -48.14
N GLN A 568 -36.70 0.29 -47.33
CA GLN A 568 -35.79 -0.75 -47.82
C GLN A 568 -36.55 -1.98 -48.36
N ILE A 569 -36.00 -2.66 -49.37
CA ILE A 569 -36.55 -3.94 -49.88
C ILE A 569 -36.33 -5.04 -48.83
N ALA A 570 -37.41 -5.60 -48.29
CA ALA A 570 -37.36 -6.68 -47.30
C ALA A 570 -36.82 -7.99 -47.92
N SER A 571 -35.70 -8.50 -47.42
CA SER A 571 -35.16 -9.81 -47.83
C SER A 571 -36.02 -10.98 -47.33
N THR A 572 -36.02 -12.12 -48.04
CA THR A 572 -36.67 -13.35 -47.55
C THR A 572 -36.14 -13.80 -46.20
N ALA A 573 -34.85 -13.60 -45.90
CA ALA A 573 -34.26 -13.90 -44.60
C ALA A 573 -34.74 -12.96 -43.47
N TYR A 574 -35.09 -11.70 -43.76
CA TYR A 574 -35.72 -10.80 -42.78
C TYR A 574 -37.12 -11.29 -42.43
N VAL A 575 -37.90 -11.67 -43.45
CA VAL A 575 -39.24 -12.22 -43.31
C VAL A 575 -39.19 -13.58 -42.59
N MET A 576 -38.25 -14.47 -42.95
CA MET A 576 -38.02 -15.75 -42.28
C MET A 576 -37.56 -15.59 -40.83
N ALA A 577 -36.72 -14.59 -40.50
CA ALA A 577 -36.33 -14.32 -39.11
C ALA A 577 -37.47 -13.71 -38.27
N ALA A 578 -38.37 -12.94 -38.90
CA ALA A 578 -39.58 -12.44 -38.26
C ALA A 578 -40.61 -13.57 -38.02
N ILE A 579 -40.72 -14.52 -38.96
CA ILE A 579 -41.56 -15.73 -38.84
C ILE A 579 -40.93 -16.74 -37.85
N ALA A 580 -39.61 -16.94 -37.85
CA ALA A 580 -38.91 -17.81 -36.90
C ALA A 580 -39.04 -17.31 -35.47
N ALA A 581 -39.02 -15.99 -35.22
CA ALA A 581 -39.32 -15.44 -33.89
C ALA A 581 -40.78 -15.66 -33.45
N LEU A 582 -41.70 -15.83 -34.40
CA LEU A 582 -43.08 -16.21 -34.14
C LEU A 582 -43.20 -17.73 -33.90
N VAL A 583 -42.38 -18.55 -34.56
CA VAL A 583 -42.34 -20.03 -34.42
C VAL A 583 -41.57 -20.49 -33.17
N ASP A 584 -40.45 -19.84 -32.81
CA ASP A 584 -39.67 -20.04 -31.56
C ASP A 584 -40.47 -19.69 -30.28
N SER A 585 -41.63 -19.06 -30.43
CA SER A 585 -42.53 -18.78 -29.31
C SER A 585 -43.48 -19.94 -28.98
N SER A 586 -43.37 -21.08 -29.68
CA SER A 586 -44.15 -22.31 -29.44
C SER A 586 -43.33 -23.42 -28.73
N PRO A 587 -43.88 -24.20 -27.78
CA PRO A 587 -43.09 -25.04 -26.85
C PRO A 587 -42.37 -26.28 -27.45
N ASP A 588 -41.25 -26.66 -26.82
CA ASP A 588 -40.21 -27.68 -27.16
C ASP A 588 -40.65 -29.15 -27.38
N ALA A 589 -41.93 -29.46 -27.60
CA ALA A 589 -42.42 -30.84 -27.69
C ALA A 589 -42.68 -31.36 -29.13
N LEU A 590 -42.37 -30.60 -30.19
CA LEU A 590 -42.85 -30.89 -31.56
C LEU A 590 -41.80 -30.85 -32.71
N ASN A 591 -40.48 -30.87 -32.47
CA ASN A 591 -39.44 -30.86 -33.53
C ASN A 591 -38.54 -32.14 -33.60
N THR A 592 -39.08 -33.33 -33.35
CA THR A 592 -38.24 -34.54 -33.20
C THR A 592 -37.80 -35.23 -34.50
N LEU A 593 -38.41 -34.96 -35.66
CA LEU A 593 -38.06 -35.64 -36.91
C LEU A 593 -36.87 -35.00 -37.66
N ASN A 594 -36.73 -33.67 -37.57
CA ASN A 594 -35.64 -32.95 -38.23
C ASN A 594 -34.31 -33.11 -37.46
N GLU A 595 -34.39 -33.20 -36.13
CA GLU A 595 -33.24 -33.42 -35.26
C GLU A 595 -32.67 -34.85 -35.41
N LEU A 596 -33.53 -35.86 -35.62
CA LEU A 596 -33.09 -37.24 -35.91
C LEU A 596 -32.42 -37.37 -37.28
N ALA A 597 -32.95 -36.71 -38.32
CA ALA A 597 -32.40 -36.77 -39.67
C ALA A 597 -31.02 -36.09 -39.76
N ALA A 598 -30.85 -34.96 -39.07
CA ALA A 598 -29.57 -34.27 -38.96
C ALA A 598 -28.55 -35.03 -38.10
N ALA A 599 -28.97 -35.69 -37.01
CA ALA A 599 -28.07 -36.47 -36.15
C ALA A 599 -27.53 -37.75 -36.81
N LEU A 600 -28.28 -38.34 -37.75
CA LEU A 600 -27.84 -39.50 -38.56
C LEU A 600 -27.14 -39.10 -39.87
N GLY A 601 -26.87 -37.81 -40.05
CA GLY A 601 -26.02 -37.29 -41.14
C GLY A 601 -26.64 -37.34 -42.54
N ASN A 602 -27.95 -37.53 -42.66
CA ASN A 602 -28.66 -37.63 -43.94
C ASN A 602 -28.03 -38.64 -44.94
N ASP A 603 -27.47 -39.77 -44.45
CA ASP A 603 -26.79 -40.77 -45.30
C ASP A 603 -27.78 -41.84 -45.85
N PRO A 604 -27.99 -41.93 -47.18
CA PRO A 604 -28.88 -42.93 -47.78
C PRO A 604 -28.39 -44.39 -47.65
N ASN A 605 -27.11 -44.62 -47.36
CA ASN A 605 -26.49 -45.94 -47.24
C ASN A 605 -26.00 -46.24 -45.81
N PHE A 606 -26.64 -45.63 -44.81
CA PHE A 606 -26.23 -45.62 -43.41
C PHE A 606 -25.78 -46.99 -42.87
N ALA A 607 -26.48 -48.08 -43.17
CA ALA A 607 -26.12 -49.42 -42.72
C ALA A 607 -24.75 -49.89 -43.25
N THR A 608 -24.44 -49.62 -44.52
CA THR A 608 -23.16 -49.96 -45.16
C THR A 608 -22.04 -49.05 -44.64
N THR A 609 -22.32 -47.77 -44.47
CA THR A 609 -21.38 -46.79 -43.90
C THR A 609 -21.02 -47.13 -42.46
N MET A 610 -22.00 -47.48 -41.62
CA MET A 610 -21.75 -47.91 -40.24
C MET A 610 -21.01 -49.23 -40.17
N THR A 611 -21.36 -50.21 -41.01
CA THR A 611 -20.68 -51.52 -41.03
C THR A 611 -19.21 -51.39 -41.45
N ASN A 612 -18.90 -50.58 -42.45
CA ASN A 612 -17.51 -50.29 -42.86
C ASN A 612 -16.75 -49.45 -41.83
N ALA A 613 -17.44 -48.50 -41.18
CA ALA A 613 -16.84 -47.72 -40.11
C ALA A 613 -16.56 -48.56 -38.86
N LEU A 614 -17.40 -49.54 -38.48
CA LEU A 614 -17.17 -50.45 -37.35
C LEU A 614 -16.10 -51.51 -37.67
N ALA A 615 -16.10 -52.07 -38.89
CA ALA A 615 -15.09 -53.05 -39.32
C ALA A 615 -13.66 -52.46 -39.32
N GLY A 616 -13.53 -51.13 -39.48
CA GLY A 616 -12.26 -50.41 -39.36
C GLY A 616 -11.96 -49.82 -37.96
N LYS A 617 -12.72 -50.16 -36.91
CA LYS A 617 -12.57 -49.56 -35.56
C LYS A 617 -11.86 -50.41 -34.51
N GLN A 618 -11.65 -51.71 -34.70
CA GLN A 618 -10.66 -52.43 -33.88
C GLN A 618 -9.23 -51.84 -34.01
N PRO A 619 -8.75 -51.37 -35.19
CA PRO A 619 -7.40 -50.81 -35.31
C PRO A 619 -7.27 -49.31 -34.93
N LYS A 620 -8.30 -48.67 -34.35
CA LYS A 620 -8.21 -47.23 -33.96
C LYS A 620 -7.76 -47.00 -32.52
N ASP A 621 -7.68 -48.05 -31.71
CA ASP A 621 -7.01 -48.00 -30.43
C ASP A 621 -5.68 -48.76 -30.57
N ALA A 622 -4.60 -47.99 -30.61
CA ALA A 622 -3.28 -48.53 -30.92
C ALA A 622 -2.79 -49.44 -29.77
N THR A 623 -3.28 -49.23 -28.55
CA THR A 623 -3.08 -50.09 -27.37
C THR A 623 -3.73 -51.46 -27.55
N LEU A 624 -5.01 -51.53 -27.95
CA LEU A 624 -5.72 -52.78 -28.24
C LEU A 624 -5.11 -53.53 -29.44
N THR A 625 -4.63 -52.80 -30.44
CA THR A 625 -3.93 -53.37 -31.60
C THR A 625 -2.60 -54.01 -31.19
N ALA A 626 -1.83 -53.33 -30.34
CA ALA A 626 -0.57 -53.86 -29.82
C ALA A 626 -0.77 -55.09 -28.91
N LEU A 627 -1.83 -55.09 -28.10
CA LEU A 627 -2.15 -56.22 -27.23
C LEU A 627 -2.62 -57.45 -28.03
N ALA A 628 -3.44 -57.25 -29.07
CA ALA A 628 -3.91 -58.32 -29.95
C ALA A 628 -2.80 -58.92 -30.84
N GLY A 629 -1.71 -58.16 -31.09
CA GLY A 629 -0.53 -58.62 -31.81
C GLY A 629 0.45 -59.47 -30.98
N LEU A 630 0.22 -59.63 -29.67
CA LEU A 630 1.07 -60.47 -28.83
C LEU A 630 0.80 -61.96 -29.07
N ALA A 631 1.84 -62.72 -29.40
CA ALA A 631 1.75 -64.17 -29.52
C ALA A 631 1.46 -64.81 -28.15
N THR A 632 0.50 -65.72 -28.07
CA THR A 632 0.19 -66.44 -26.82
C THR A 632 1.37 -67.31 -26.39
N ALA A 633 1.80 -67.20 -25.12
CA ALA A 633 2.93 -67.96 -24.57
C ALA A 633 2.75 -68.23 -23.06
N ALA A 634 3.16 -69.41 -22.59
CA ALA A 634 3.10 -69.81 -21.18
C ALA A 634 4.12 -69.03 -20.33
N ASP A 635 3.81 -68.81 -19.05
CA ASP A 635 4.67 -68.13 -18.07
C ASP A 635 5.09 -66.69 -18.44
N LYS A 636 4.31 -66.02 -19.30
CA LYS A 636 4.52 -64.63 -19.73
C LYS A 636 3.40 -63.70 -19.25
N PHE A 637 3.76 -62.44 -18.98
CA PHE A 637 2.83 -61.37 -18.64
C PHE A 637 2.88 -60.26 -19.69
N PRO A 638 1.75 -59.90 -20.32
CA PRO A 638 1.66 -58.72 -21.19
C PRO A 638 1.92 -57.44 -20.41
N TYR A 639 2.83 -56.60 -20.90
CA TYR A 639 3.06 -55.26 -20.37
C TYR A 639 3.35 -54.28 -21.50
N PHE A 640 3.11 -53.00 -21.27
CA PHE A 640 3.37 -51.96 -22.26
C PHE A 640 4.78 -51.40 -22.10
N THR A 641 5.55 -51.37 -23.18
CA THR A 641 6.91 -50.79 -23.22
C THR A 641 6.90 -49.32 -23.66
N GLY A 642 5.72 -48.80 -24.01
CA GLY A 642 5.44 -47.41 -24.36
C GLY A 642 3.94 -47.23 -24.65
N ASN A 643 3.51 -46.00 -24.95
CA ASN A 643 2.15 -45.77 -25.45
C ASN A 643 1.90 -46.66 -26.67
N ASP A 644 0.84 -47.46 -26.63
CA ASP A 644 0.41 -48.28 -27.75
C ASP A 644 1.43 -49.33 -28.24
N VAL A 645 2.36 -49.75 -27.37
CA VAL A 645 3.33 -50.83 -27.66
C VAL A 645 3.32 -51.84 -26.53
N ALA A 646 2.89 -53.06 -26.80
CA ALA A 646 2.84 -54.14 -25.84
C ALA A 646 3.94 -55.17 -26.09
N SER A 647 4.40 -55.83 -25.03
CA SER A 647 5.40 -56.90 -25.07
C SER A 647 5.13 -57.90 -23.96
N LEU A 648 5.82 -59.05 -24.01
CA LEU A 648 5.70 -60.09 -23.00
C LEU A 648 6.92 -60.09 -22.07
N ALA A 649 6.69 -59.95 -20.77
CA ALA A 649 7.70 -60.16 -19.74
C ALA A 649 7.64 -61.61 -19.22
N THR A 650 8.78 -62.19 -18.88
CA THR A 650 8.80 -63.49 -18.20
C THR A 650 8.39 -63.32 -16.74
N LEU A 651 7.35 -64.02 -16.29
CA LEU A 651 7.03 -64.10 -14.87
C LEU A 651 7.87 -65.19 -14.21
N THR A 652 8.62 -64.84 -13.17
CA THR A 652 9.28 -65.83 -12.32
C THR A 652 8.24 -66.66 -11.57
N LYS A 653 8.62 -67.85 -11.07
CA LYS A 653 7.73 -68.67 -10.25
C LYS A 653 7.17 -67.88 -9.05
N VAL A 654 8.00 -67.07 -8.39
CA VAL A 654 7.59 -66.19 -7.28
C VAL A 654 6.54 -65.17 -7.72
N GLY A 655 6.74 -64.53 -8.88
CA GLY A 655 5.76 -63.59 -9.44
C GLY A 655 4.41 -64.24 -9.74
N ARG A 656 4.42 -65.48 -10.28
CA ARG A 656 3.20 -66.26 -10.50
C ARG A 656 2.53 -66.65 -9.18
N ASP A 657 3.31 -67.07 -8.19
CA ASP A 657 2.80 -67.47 -6.87
C ASP A 657 2.11 -66.30 -6.13
N ILE A 658 2.62 -65.06 -6.29
CA ILE A 658 1.99 -63.83 -5.76
C ILE A 658 0.70 -63.50 -6.52
N LEU A 659 0.73 -63.48 -7.86
CA LEU A 659 -0.43 -63.18 -8.69
C LEU A 659 -1.56 -64.23 -8.56
N ALA A 660 -1.20 -65.46 -8.21
CA ALA A 660 -2.14 -66.54 -7.95
C ALA A 660 -2.83 -66.45 -6.58
N LYS A 661 -2.41 -65.54 -5.68
CA LYS A 661 -3.09 -65.35 -4.40
C LYS A 661 -4.42 -64.62 -4.62
N SER A 662 -5.50 -65.24 -4.19
CA SER A 662 -6.87 -64.73 -4.35
C SER A 662 -7.25 -63.63 -3.36
N THR A 663 -6.41 -63.34 -2.36
CA THR A 663 -6.68 -62.31 -1.35
C THR A 663 -5.42 -61.53 -0.98
N VAL A 664 -5.60 -60.27 -0.59
CA VAL A 664 -4.53 -59.42 -0.04
C VAL A 664 -3.90 -60.07 1.20
N ALA A 665 -4.68 -60.74 2.03
CA ALA A 665 -4.19 -61.46 3.21
C ALA A 665 -3.18 -62.56 2.85
N ALA A 666 -3.48 -63.36 1.82
CA ALA A 666 -2.59 -64.42 1.36
C ALA A 666 -1.29 -63.88 0.71
N VAL A 667 -1.32 -62.66 0.14
CA VAL A 667 -0.11 -61.96 -0.34
C VAL A 667 0.73 -61.47 0.84
N ILE A 668 0.10 -60.84 1.84
CA ILE A 668 0.77 -60.35 3.06
C ILE A 668 1.43 -61.51 3.82
N GLU A 669 0.77 -62.67 3.87
CA GLU A 669 1.31 -63.90 4.44
C GLU A 669 2.49 -64.45 3.62
N TYR A 670 2.36 -64.54 2.29
CA TYR A 670 3.44 -64.99 1.40
C TYR A 670 4.69 -64.10 1.47
N LEU A 671 4.52 -62.80 1.69
CA LEU A 671 5.61 -61.82 1.85
C LEU A 671 6.14 -61.74 3.30
N GLY A 672 5.55 -62.44 4.27
CA GLY A 672 5.95 -62.39 5.68
C GLY A 672 5.64 -61.07 6.40
N LEU A 673 4.75 -60.23 5.85
CA LEU A 673 4.46 -58.89 6.36
C LEU A 673 3.44 -58.88 7.52
N GLN A 674 2.74 -59.99 7.76
CA GLN A 674 1.70 -60.10 8.79
C GLN A 674 2.25 -59.85 10.21
N GLU A 675 3.41 -60.40 10.51
CA GLU A 675 4.04 -60.31 11.84
C GLU A 675 4.56 -58.88 12.11
N THR A 676 5.13 -58.24 11.09
CA THR A 676 5.59 -56.84 11.14
C THR A 676 4.43 -55.86 11.37
N VAL A 677 3.28 -56.06 10.71
CA VAL A 677 2.09 -55.22 10.90
C VAL A 677 1.50 -55.40 12.30
N ASN A 678 1.50 -56.63 12.83
CA ASN A 678 1.01 -56.91 14.19
C ASN A 678 1.88 -56.22 15.26
N GLN A 679 3.20 -56.20 15.10
CA GLN A 679 4.09 -55.50 16.02
C GLN A 679 3.97 -53.96 15.93
N ALA A 680 3.83 -53.41 14.71
CA ALA A 680 3.64 -51.96 14.51
C ALA A 680 2.29 -51.46 15.10
N SER A 681 1.25 -52.29 15.06
CA SER A 681 -0.06 -51.99 15.65
C SER A 681 -0.01 -51.86 17.19
N GLY A 682 0.91 -52.56 17.85
CA GLY A 682 1.15 -52.45 19.30
C GLY A 682 1.93 -51.19 19.70
N ALA A 683 2.94 -50.81 18.93
CA ALA A 683 3.81 -49.66 19.23
C ALA A 683 3.17 -48.29 18.91
N LEU A 684 2.16 -48.24 18.03
CA LEU A 684 1.51 -46.99 17.57
C LEU A 684 0.12 -46.76 18.20
N GLN A 685 -0.24 -47.46 19.29
CA GLN A 685 -1.54 -47.26 19.92
C GLN A 685 -1.66 -45.88 20.57
N LYS A 686 -2.43 -44.99 19.93
CA LYS A 686 -2.76 -43.63 20.43
C LYS A 686 -3.32 -43.58 21.86
N LYS A 687 -3.79 -44.71 22.42
CA LYS A 687 -4.31 -44.79 23.80
C LYS A 687 -3.23 -45.12 24.85
N GLN A 688 -1.97 -45.34 24.45
CA GLN A 688 -0.87 -45.67 25.36
C GLN A 688 0.36 -44.75 25.23
N ASN A 689 0.26 -43.63 24.50
CA ASN A 689 1.33 -42.63 24.42
C ASN A 689 1.64 -42.06 25.83
N GLY A 690 2.67 -42.59 26.49
CA GLY A 690 3.11 -42.19 27.82
C GLY A 690 2.74 -43.16 28.97
N ALA A 691 2.26 -44.38 28.67
CA ALA A 691 2.08 -45.42 29.69
C ALA A 691 3.41 -46.01 30.20
N ASP A 692 4.45 -45.92 29.38
CA ASP A 692 5.84 -46.29 29.63
C ASP A 692 6.61 -45.26 30.48
N ILE A 693 6.03 -44.09 30.74
CA ILE A 693 6.65 -43.03 31.55
C ILE A 693 6.50 -43.38 33.05
N PRO A 694 7.57 -43.75 33.77
CA PRO A 694 7.48 -44.24 35.15
C PRO A 694 7.07 -43.15 36.14
N ASP A 695 7.54 -41.92 35.91
CA ASP A 695 7.15 -40.74 36.68
C ASP A 695 6.75 -39.61 35.72
N LYS A 696 5.44 -39.50 35.49
CA LYS A 696 4.87 -38.47 34.61
C LYS A 696 5.16 -37.07 35.13
N LYS A 697 5.19 -36.85 36.44
CA LYS A 697 5.44 -35.51 37.02
C LYS A 697 6.88 -35.08 36.80
N LEU A 698 7.84 -36.00 37.00
CA LEU A 698 9.25 -35.75 36.70
C LEU A 698 9.48 -35.58 35.18
N PHE A 699 8.81 -36.38 34.35
CA PHE A 699 8.87 -36.24 32.90
C PHE A 699 8.41 -34.87 32.44
N LEU A 700 7.23 -34.41 32.89
CA LEU A 700 6.72 -33.06 32.59
C LEU A 700 7.71 -31.95 33.01
N ARG A 701 8.36 -32.10 34.17
CA ARG A 701 9.38 -31.15 34.66
C ARG A 701 10.64 -31.16 33.79
N ASN A 702 11.12 -32.32 33.36
CA ASN A 702 12.33 -32.46 32.53
C ASN A 702 12.15 -31.92 31.11
N ILE A 703 10.94 -32.00 30.55
CA ILE A 703 10.64 -31.43 29.23
C ILE A 703 10.24 -29.94 29.29
N GLY A 704 10.33 -29.30 30.47
CA GLY A 704 10.03 -27.88 30.65
C GLY A 704 8.54 -27.53 30.58
N THR A 705 7.66 -28.48 30.91
CA THR A 705 6.20 -28.26 30.91
C THR A 705 5.67 -28.00 32.31
N THR A 706 4.77 -27.03 32.43
CA THR A 706 4.11 -26.64 33.70
C THR A 706 2.95 -27.58 34.02
N ASN A 707 2.68 -27.86 35.31
CA ASN A 707 1.46 -28.57 35.68
C ASN A 707 0.25 -27.77 35.21
N SER A 708 -0.72 -28.43 34.59
CA SER A 708 -1.93 -27.76 34.11
C SER A 708 -3.19 -28.59 34.31
N THR A 709 -4.31 -27.91 34.43
CA THR A 709 -5.65 -28.49 34.42
C THR A 709 -6.64 -27.48 33.85
N THR A 710 -7.84 -27.95 33.50
CA THR A 710 -8.94 -27.08 33.09
C THR A 710 -10.09 -27.25 34.07
N MET A 711 -10.71 -26.15 34.48
CA MET A 711 -11.90 -26.20 35.32
C MET A 711 -12.88 -25.08 34.96
N SER A 712 -14.12 -25.21 35.42
CA SER A 712 -15.13 -24.17 35.29
C SER A 712 -15.63 -23.77 36.67
N PHE A 713 -15.63 -22.48 36.96
CA PHE A 713 -16.26 -21.94 38.16
C PHE A 713 -17.78 -21.90 37.97
N SER A 714 -18.52 -22.73 38.71
CA SER A 714 -19.98 -22.80 38.69
C SER A 714 -20.57 -22.14 39.95
N GLY A 715 -21.45 -21.14 39.76
CA GLY A 715 -22.06 -20.40 40.88
C GLY A 715 -22.27 -18.90 40.63
N GLY A 716 -21.60 -18.33 39.62
CA GLY A 716 -21.63 -16.89 39.33
C GLY A 716 -20.44 -16.16 39.97
N ALA A 717 -20.52 -14.84 40.06
CA ALA A 717 -19.49 -14.04 40.74
C ALA A 717 -19.51 -14.31 42.26
N GLY A 718 -18.35 -14.59 42.84
CA GLY A 718 -18.19 -14.88 44.27
C GLY A 718 -16.85 -15.56 44.57
N TRP A 719 -16.74 -16.16 45.75
CA TRP A 719 -15.52 -16.73 46.29
C TRP A 719 -15.45 -18.25 46.09
N PHE A 720 -14.27 -18.74 45.72
CA PHE A 720 -14.01 -20.16 45.44
C PHE A 720 -12.74 -20.63 46.15
N LYS A 721 -12.79 -21.80 46.79
CA LYS A 721 -11.60 -22.47 47.33
C LYS A 721 -10.78 -23.08 46.18
N LEU A 722 -9.79 -22.34 45.67
CA LEU A 722 -9.01 -22.73 44.50
C LEU A 722 -8.03 -23.87 44.76
N ALA A 723 -7.29 -23.79 45.87
CA ALA A 723 -6.20 -24.71 46.13
C ALA A 723 -5.99 -24.95 47.63
N THR A 724 -5.41 -26.10 47.95
CA THR A 724 -4.75 -26.33 49.23
C THR A 724 -3.26 -26.42 48.97
N VAL A 725 -2.47 -25.62 49.69
CA VAL A 725 -1.01 -25.56 49.54
C VAL A 725 -0.34 -25.92 50.86
N THR A 726 0.70 -26.74 50.82
CA THR A 726 1.60 -26.93 51.96
C THR A 726 2.90 -26.20 51.62
N MET A 727 3.21 -25.17 52.38
CA MET A 727 4.33 -24.25 52.15
C MET A 727 5.16 -24.15 53.43
N PRO A 728 6.16 -25.04 53.62
CA PRO A 728 7.05 -24.98 54.76
C PRO A 728 7.66 -23.59 54.94
N GLN A 729 7.89 -23.17 56.18
CA GLN A 729 8.51 -21.87 56.49
C GLN A 729 9.99 -21.74 56.08
N ALA A 730 10.51 -22.60 55.20
CA ALA A 730 11.75 -22.31 54.48
C ALA A 730 11.43 -21.44 53.25
N SER A 731 12.38 -21.24 52.33
CA SER A 731 12.12 -20.49 51.09
C SER A 731 11.18 -21.27 50.15
N SER A 732 9.87 -21.18 50.40
CA SER A 732 8.82 -21.78 49.59
C SER A 732 8.06 -20.74 48.78
N VAL A 733 7.87 -21.03 47.50
CA VAL A 733 7.10 -20.21 46.55
C VAL A 733 6.12 -21.10 45.81
N VAL A 734 4.89 -20.61 45.63
CA VAL A 734 3.87 -21.21 44.77
C VAL A 734 3.45 -20.15 43.76
N TYR A 735 3.43 -20.53 42.49
CA TYR A 735 2.92 -19.73 41.39
C TYR A 735 1.72 -20.44 40.78
N ILE A 736 0.60 -19.74 40.63
CA ILE A 736 -0.60 -20.25 39.97
C ILE A 736 -1.05 -19.20 38.95
N SER A 737 -1.05 -19.56 37.67
CA SER A 737 -1.62 -18.76 36.60
C SER A 737 -3.02 -19.26 36.28
N LEU A 738 -3.97 -18.33 36.17
CA LEU A 738 -5.34 -18.59 35.77
C LEU A 738 -5.59 -17.86 34.45
N ILE A 739 -5.81 -18.63 33.40
CA ILE A 739 -5.89 -18.15 32.01
C ILE A 739 -7.22 -18.58 31.42
N GLY A 740 -8.04 -17.63 30.99
CA GLY A 740 -9.29 -17.92 30.30
C GLY A 740 -10.52 -17.32 30.98
N GLY A 741 -11.66 -17.60 30.35
CA GLY A 741 -12.95 -16.99 30.59
C GLY A 741 -13.78 -17.12 29.33
N ALA A 742 -14.73 -18.05 29.32
CA ALA A 742 -15.68 -18.29 28.25
C ALA A 742 -16.76 -17.19 28.34
N GLY A 743 -16.36 -15.98 27.99
CA GLY A 743 -17.28 -14.90 27.72
C GLY A 743 -18.21 -15.30 26.57
N TYR A 744 -19.51 -15.25 26.79
CA TYR A 744 -20.51 -15.51 25.75
C TYR A 744 -20.53 -14.43 24.64
N ASN A 745 -19.80 -13.32 24.84
CA ASN A 745 -19.87 -12.13 24.00
C ASN A 745 -18.66 -12.07 23.04
N VAL A 746 -18.80 -12.66 21.86
CA VAL A 746 -17.82 -12.48 20.76
C VAL A 746 -17.62 -10.98 20.49
N GLY A 747 -16.36 -10.53 20.43
CA GLY A 747 -16.00 -9.11 20.26
C GLY A 747 -15.66 -8.36 21.56
N ALA A 748 -15.71 -9.02 22.71
CA ALA A 748 -15.31 -8.46 24.02
C ALA A 748 -13.96 -9.04 24.51
N PRO A 749 -12.80 -8.63 23.96
CA PRO A 749 -11.50 -9.25 24.25
C PRO A 749 -11.08 -9.13 25.72
N HIS A 750 -11.64 -8.18 26.46
CA HIS A 750 -11.40 -8.02 27.90
C HIS A 750 -11.94 -9.17 28.76
N GLN A 751 -12.82 -10.02 28.20
CA GLN A 751 -13.33 -11.22 28.86
C GLN A 751 -12.32 -12.38 28.80
N ALA A 752 -11.28 -12.31 27.97
CA ALA A 752 -10.17 -13.26 27.97
C ALA A 752 -9.21 -12.95 29.14
N GLY A 753 -9.56 -13.43 30.33
CA GLY A 753 -8.86 -13.10 31.56
C GLY A 753 -7.48 -13.75 31.70
N ILE A 754 -6.49 -13.00 32.20
CA ILE A 754 -5.22 -13.53 32.68
C ILE A 754 -4.98 -12.97 34.08
N SER A 755 -4.73 -13.85 35.05
CA SER A 755 -4.36 -13.45 36.41
C SER A 755 -3.34 -14.39 36.99
N GLU A 756 -2.38 -13.84 37.71
CA GLU A 756 -1.22 -14.56 38.22
C GLU A 756 -1.18 -14.43 39.73
N LEU A 757 -1.24 -15.56 40.42
CA LEU A 757 -1.13 -15.67 41.85
C LEU A 757 0.28 -16.09 42.23
N VAL A 758 0.94 -15.28 43.06
CA VAL A 758 2.19 -15.62 43.72
C VAL A 758 1.97 -15.73 45.23
N LEU A 759 2.31 -16.88 45.81
CA LEU A 759 2.37 -17.08 47.25
C LEU A 759 3.84 -17.26 47.69
N ARG A 760 4.20 -16.68 48.83
CA ARG A 760 5.53 -16.80 49.44
C ARG A 760 5.41 -17.09 50.93
N ALA A 761 6.21 -18.02 51.45
CA ALA A 761 6.31 -18.24 52.89
C ALA A 761 7.06 -17.09 53.61
N GLY A 762 6.63 -16.77 54.83
CA GLY A 762 7.20 -15.72 55.69
C GLY A 762 8.55 -16.05 56.32
N ASN A 763 9.10 -17.22 56.00
CA ASN A 763 10.37 -17.72 56.54
C ASN A 763 10.43 -17.75 58.08
N GLY A 764 9.29 -17.97 58.75
CA GLY A 764 9.17 -17.94 60.20
C GLY A 764 9.13 -16.55 60.86
N ASN A 765 9.32 -15.46 60.11
CA ASN A 765 9.44 -14.10 60.64
C ASN A 765 8.64 -13.05 59.81
N PRO A 766 7.33 -12.87 60.07
CA PRO A 766 6.47 -13.72 60.90
C PRO A 766 6.16 -15.05 60.21
N LYS A 767 5.85 -16.09 61.00
CA LYS A 767 5.37 -17.38 60.47
C LYS A 767 4.05 -17.17 59.71
N GLY A 768 3.97 -17.66 58.48
CA GLY A 768 2.78 -17.50 57.64
C GLY A 768 3.09 -17.57 56.15
N ILE A 769 2.15 -17.12 55.33
CA ILE A 769 2.35 -16.83 53.91
C ILE A 769 1.88 -15.41 53.59
N THR A 770 2.40 -14.86 52.49
CA THR A 770 1.87 -13.69 51.81
C THR A 770 1.43 -14.11 50.41
N GLY A 771 0.31 -13.58 49.94
CA GLY A 771 -0.19 -13.77 48.59
C GLY A 771 -0.40 -12.47 47.85
N ALA A 772 -0.03 -12.46 46.57
CA ALA A 772 -0.28 -11.38 45.64
C ALA A 772 -1.00 -11.90 44.39
N LEU A 773 -2.09 -11.23 44.00
CA LEU A 773 -2.81 -11.46 42.75
C LEU A 773 -2.47 -10.33 41.77
N TRP A 774 -1.82 -10.67 40.66
CA TRP A 774 -1.55 -9.75 39.57
C TRP A 774 -2.67 -9.85 38.54
N ARG A 775 -3.44 -8.77 38.44
CA ARG A 775 -4.62 -8.69 37.58
C ARG A 775 -4.28 -7.93 36.30
N ARG A 776 -4.43 -8.60 35.15
CA ARG A 776 -4.21 -8.03 33.81
C ARG A 776 -5.51 -7.61 33.12
N THR A 777 -6.66 -8.11 33.56
CA THR A 777 -7.99 -7.86 32.97
C THR A 777 -9.01 -7.39 34.01
N SER A 778 -9.97 -6.57 33.57
CA SER A 778 -11.02 -6.03 34.45
C SER A 778 -12.13 -7.05 34.75
N ALA A 779 -12.27 -8.12 33.97
CA ALA A 779 -13.13 -9.26 34.23
C ALA A 779 -12.29 -10.48 34.63
N GLY A 780 -12.88 -11.46 35.32
CA GLY A 780 -12.17 -12.67 35.74
C GLY A 780 -11.93 -12.72 37.24
N PHE A 781 -10.70 -12.51 37.68
CA PHE A 781 -10.25 -12.68 39.07
C PHE A 781 -10.09 -11.32 39.73
N THR A 782 -10.74 -11.10 40.87
CA THR A 782 -10.81 -9.77 41.49
C THR A 782 -10.07 -9.69 42.81
N ASN A 783 -9.96 -10.81 43.53
CA ASN A 783 -9.35 -10.83 44.84
C ASN A 783 -8.78 -12.22 45.20
N ILE A 784 -7.97 -12.24 46.25
CA ILE A 784 -7.41 -13.45 46.83
C ILE A 784 -7.43 -13.35 48.36
N ALA A 785 -7.67 -14.48 49.01
CA ALA A 785 -7.44 -14.65 50.42
C ALA A 785 -6.98 -16.07 50.75
N TRP A 786 -6.47 -16.30 51.96
CA TRP A 786 -6.11 -17.64 52.42
C TRP A 786 -6.42 -17.81 53.91
N VAL A 787 -6.40 -19.05 54.37
CA VAL A 787 -6.50 -19.40 55.79
C VAL A 787 -5.52 -20.54 56.10
N ASN A 788 -4.84 -20.47 57.23
CA ASN A 788 -4.00 -21.58 57.71
C ASN A 788 -4.92 -22.67 58.28
N THR A 789 -4.84 -23.88 57.74
CA THR A 789 -5.69 -25.01 58.17
C THR A 789 -4.97 -25.93 59.15
N SER A 790 -3.66 -26.09 59.03
CA SER A 790 -2.82 -26.81 59.99
C SER A 790 -1.34 -26.66 59.65
N GLY A 791 -0.52 -26.31 60.65
CA GLY A 791 0.93 -26.22 60.51
C GLY A 791 1.35 -25.23 59.41
N ASP A 792 1.93 -25.75 58.33
CA ASP A 792 2.34 -25.00 57.13
C ASP A 792 1.40 -25.24 55.94
N THR A 793 0.16 -25.68 56.19
CA THR A 793 -0.87 -25.92 55.18
C THR A 793 -1.90 -24.78 55.17
N TYR A 794 -2.24 -24.32 53.98
CA TYR A 794 -3.13 -23.19 53.75
C TYR A 794 -4.16 -23.52 52.69
N ASP A 795 -5.41 -23.15 52.93
CA ASP A 795 -6.43 -23.11 51.89
C ASP A 795 -6.44 -21.73 51.25
N VAL A 796 -6.39 -21.70 49.92
CA VAL A 796 -6.29 -20.50 49.10
C VAL A 796 -7.60 -20.29 48.38
N TYR A 797 -8.17 -19.11 48.55
CA TYR A 797 -9.43 -18.68 47.99
C TYR A 797 -9.21 -17.57 46.98
N VAL A 798 -9.97 -17.60 45.90
CA VAL A 798 -9.99 -16.53 44.89
C VAL A 798 -11.41 -16.02 44.74
N GLU A 799 -11.55 -14.72 44.57
CA GLU A 799 -12.79 -14.10 44.16
C GLU A 799 -12.83 -14.03 42.64
N ILE A 800 -13.91 -14.56 42.09
CA ILE A 800 -14.20 -14.65 40.68
C ILE A 800 -15.34 -13.68 40.37
N GLY A 801 -15.15 -12.78 39.43
CA GLY A 801 -16.16 -11.93 38.83
C GLY A 801 -16.88 -12.61 37.65
N ASN A 802 -17.74 -11.85 36.97
CA ASN A 802 -18.50 -12.36 35.83
C ASN A 802 -17.59 -12.78 34.65
N TYR A 803 -18.07 -13.75 33.86
CA TYR A 803 -17.47 -14.22 32.59
C TYR A 803 -16.16 -15.02 32.68
N ALA A 804 -15.81 -15.52 33.87
CA ALA A 804 -14.63 -16.38 34.12
C ALA A 804 -14.95 -17.89 34.05
N THR A 805 -15.78 -18.32 33.11
CA THR A 805 -16.21 -19.73 32.98
C THR A 805 -15.24 -20.52 32.12
N GLY A 806 -14.73 -21.68 32.55
CA GLY A 806 -13.77 -22.45 31.73
C GLY A 806 -12.39 -21.80 31.65
N VAL A 807 -11.55 -22.09 32.65
CA VAL A 807 -10.21 -21.55 32.81
C VAL A 807 -9.17 -22.66 32.70
N ASN A 808 -8.05 -22.34 32.07
CA ASN A 808 -6.82 -23.11 32.13
C ASN A 808 -6.03 -22.65 33.36
N ILE A 809 -5.68 -23.58 34.23
CA ILE A 809 -4.93 -23.30 35.45
C ILE A 809 -3.60 -23.98 35.32
N GLN A 810 -2.54 -23.19 35.45
CA GLN A 810 -1.17 -23.64 35.39
C GLN A 810 -0.51 -23.34 36.72
N TRP A 811 0.30 -24.25 37.24
CA TRP A 811 0.98 -24.00 38.50
C TRP A 811 2.37 -24.62 38.58
N ASP A 812 3.21 -23.95 39.34
CA ASP A 812 4.55 -24.40 39.69
C ASP A 812 4.86 -24.04 41.15
N TYR A 813 5.81 -24.73 41.74
CA TYR A 813 6.15 -24.59 43.15
C TYR A 813 7.57 -25.10 43.44
N THR A 814 8.19 -24.55 44.47
CA THR A 814 9.51 -24.99 44.93
C THR A 814 9.48 -26.44 45.43
N GLY A 815 10.60 -27.16 45.33
CA GLY A 815 10.64 -28.61 45.61
C GLY A 815 10.24 -29.05 47.03
N ASN A 816 10.19 -28.12 47.99
CA ASN A 816 9.74 -28.35 49.36
C ASN A 816 8.26 -27.98 49.62
N ALA A 817 7.56 -27.41 48.64
CA ALA A 817 6.14 -27.07 48.71
C ALA A 817 5.30 -28.11 47.96
N SER A 818 4.00 -28.11 48.20
CA SER A 818 3.04 -28.89 47.41
C SER A 818 1.76 -28.11 47.16
N VAL A 819 1.17 -28.30 45.98
CA VAL A 819 -0.09 -27.64 45.57
C VAL A 819 -1.09 -28.70 45.13
N THR A 820 -2.30 -28.62 45.68
CA THR A 820 -3.47 -29.36 45.22
C THR A 820 -4.52 -28.38 44.71
N ILE A 821 -4.73 -28.38 43.40
CA ILE A 821 -5.79 -27.58 42.74
C ILE A 821 -7.13 -28.32 42.88
N HIS A 822 -8.16 -27.64 43.37
CA HIS A 822 -9.51 -28.20 43.52
C HIS A 822 -10.32 -27.99 42.25
N THR A 823 -10.42 -29.02 41.40
CA THR A 823 -11.15 -28.95 40.11
C THR A 823 -12.68 -28.90 40.25
N SER A 824 -13.20 -28.97 41.48
CA SER A 824 -14.60 -28.72 41.82
C SER A 824 -14.66 -27.82 43.07
N PRO A 825 -14.23 -26.56 42.96
CA PRO A 825 -14.06 -25.68 44.11
C PRO A 825 -15.41 -25.28 44.69
N THR A 826 -15.51 -25.19 46.02
CA THR A 826 -16.73 -24.78 46.70
C THR A 826 -17.00 -23.29 46.47
N TYR A 827 -18.22 -22.96 46.00
CA TYR A 827 -18.70 -21.60 45.77
C TYR A 827 -19.35 -20.99 47.01
N THR A 828 -19.04 -19.72 47.30
CA THR A 828 -19.81 -18.87 48.22
C THR A 828 -20.01 -17.48 47.62
N ALA A 829 -21.22 -16.92 47.72
CA ALA A 829 -21.49 -15.56 47.20
C ALA A 829 -20.70 -14.48 47.95
N ASN A 830 -20.48 -14.67 49.25
CA ASN A 830 -19.71 -13.77 50.11
C ASN A 830 -18.36 -14.39 50.46
N LYS A 831 -17.39 -13.54 50.82
CA LYS A 831 -16.09 -13.96 51.35
C LYS A 831 -16.30 -14.81 52.61
N PRO A 832 -15.72 -16.03 52.70
CA PRO A 832 -15.75 -16.82 53.92
C PRO A 832 -15.09 -16.08 55.10
N THR A 833 -15.57 -16.34 56.32
CA THR A 833 -15.06 -15.71 57.55
C THR A 833 -13.70 -16.29 57.96
N GLY A 834 -12.84 -15.46 58.57
CA GLY A 834 -11.52 -15.90 59.08
C GLY A 834 -10.38 -15.94 58.04
N LEU A 835 -10.62 -15.50 56.81
CA LEU A 835 -9.63 -15.47 55.73
C LEU A 835 -8.78 -14.19 55.78
N THR A 836 -7.46 -14.35 55.63
CA THR A 836 -6.49 -13.26 55.47
C THR A 836 -6.45 -12.81 54.01
N ASP A 837 -6.64 -11.51 53.75
CA ASP A 837 -6.57 -10.96 52.39
C ASP A 837 -5.15 -10.91 51.84
N GLY A 838 -5.02 -11.19 50.55
CA GLY A 838 -3.81 -10.87 49.81
C GLY A 838 -3.82 -9.47 49.22
N THR A 839 -2.72 -9.12 48.57
CA THR A 839 -2.60 -7.85 47.85
C THR A 839 -2.96 -8.07 46.39
N VAL A 840 -3.78 -7.17 45.82
CA VAL A 840 -4.07 -7.17 44.38
C VAL A 840 -3.23 -6.09 43.71
N TYR A 841 -2.36 -6.49 42.79
CA TYR A 841 -1.64 -5.58 41.90
C TYR A 841 -2.37 -5.48 40.57
N VAL A 842 -2.78 -4.27 40.20
CA VAL A 842 -3.42 -4.00 38.92
C VAL A 842 -2.36 -3.58 37.91
N ILE A 843 -2.24 -4.33 36.82
CA ILE A 843 -1.39 -3.94 35.70
C ILE A 843 -2.22 -3.03 34.80
N TYR A 844 -1.93 -1.73 34.82
CA TYR A 844 -2.59 -0.77 33.94
C TYR A 844 -2.23 -1.06 32.47
N SER A 845 -3.22 -0.97 31.60
CA SER A 845 -3.13 -1.22 30.17
C SER A 845 -4.05 -0.28 29.41
N SER A 846 -4.10 -0.39 28.07
CA SER A 846 -5.09 0.33 27.27
C SER A 846 -6.54 0.00 27.68
N HIS A 847 -6.76 -1.17 28.29
CA HIS A 847 -8.06 -1.61 28.78
C HIS A 847 -8.31 -1.27 30.26
N ILE A 848 -7.31 -1.39 31.13
CA ILE A 848 -7.39 -0.95 32.53
C ILE A 848 -6.60 0.35 32.67
N LYS A 849 -7.27 1.48 32.48
CA LYS A 849 -6.60 2.79 32.57
C LYS A 849 -6.54 3.24 34.04
N PRO A 850 -5.45 3.87 34.47
CA PRO A 850 -5.46 4.54 35.75
C PRO A 850 -6.43 5.72 35.71
N THR A 851 -7.13 5.91 36.81
CA THR A 851 -7.90 7.11 37.10
C THR A 851 -6.96 8.28 37.37
N ALA A 852 -7.46 9.50 37.17
CA ALA A 852 -6.69 10.71 37.43
C ALA A 852 -6.16 10.76 38.89
N ALA A 853 -6.93 10.21 39.84
CA ALA A 853 -6.52 10.08 41.23
C ALA A 853 -5.31 9.14 41.42
N GLU A 854 -5.27 8.01 40.71
CA GLU A 854 -4.19 7.02 40.81
C GLU A 854 -2.86 7.54 40.24
N VAL A 855 -2.89 8.50 39.30
CA VAL A 855 -1.67 9.10 38.70
C VAL A 855 -1.42 10.55 39.13
N GLY A 856 -2.22 11.08 40.06
CA GLY A 856 -2.10 12.48 40.50
C GLY A 856 -2.37 13.52 39.40
N ALA A 857 -3.12 13.17 38.37
CA ALA A 857 -3.48 14.06 37.27
C ALA A 857 -4.79 14.82 37.57
N LEU A 858 -4.99 15.96 36.90
CA LEU A 858 -6.29 16.64 36.88
C LEU A 858 -7.28 15.89 35.98
N SER A 859 -8.56 15.90 36.35
CA SER A 859 -9.62 15.35 35.50
C SER A 859 -9.77 16.15 34.20
N LEU A 860 -10.13 15.47 33.12
CA LEU A 860 -10.48 16.08 31.83
C LEU A 860 -11.77 16.90 31.87
N SER A 861 -12.63 16.66 32.86
CA SER A 861 -13.84 17.45 33.10
C SER A 861 -13.56 18.77 33.83
N GLY A 862 -12.29 19.14 34.00
CA GLY A 862 -11.85 20.22 34.87
C GLY A 862 -11.54 19.73 36.27
N GLY A 863 -10.63 20.43 36.94
CA GLY A 863 -10.23 20.15 38.32
C GLY A 863 -9.72 21.41 39.01
N GLN A 864 -9.82 21.43 40.33
CA GLN A 864 -9.32 22.53 41.15
C GLN A 864 -7.86 22.27 41.51
N LEU A 865 -6.99 23.22 41.17
CA LEU A 865 -5.62 23.24 41.66
C LEU A 865 -5.58 23.96 43.00
N ASN A 866 -5.37 23.21 44.08
CA ASN A 866 -5.17 23.75 45.42
C ASN A 866 -3.69 24.06 45.61
N GLY A 867 -3.23 25.20 45.10
CA GLY A 867 -1.84 25.64 45.18
C GLY A 867 -1.35 26.33 43.91
N ALA A 868 -0.05 26.51 43.82
CA ALA A 868 0.56 27.22 42.71
C ALA A 868 0.72 26.31 41.48
N LEU A 869 0.46 26.87 40.30
CA LEU A 869 0.77 26.25 39.01
C LEU A 869 2.03 26.87 38.44
N GLY A 870 3.08 26.08 38.25
CA GLY A 870 4.28 26.51 37.57
C GLY A 870 4.41 25.88 36.19
N ILE A 871 4.66 26.70 35.17
CA ILE A 871 4.91 26.23 33.81
C ILE A 871 6.40 26.36 33.52
N GLY A 872 7.07 25.22 33.42
CA GLY A 872 8.52 25.12 33.20
C GLY A 872 9.38 25.20 34.47
N THR A 873 8.78 25.41 35.64
CA THR A 873 9.46 25.60 36.93
C THR A 873 8.47 25.50 38.10
N SER A 874 8.95 25.40 39.34
CA SER A 874 8.11 25.49 40.54
C SER A 874 7.89 26.95 40.94
N SER A 875 6.66 27.32 41.32
CA SER A 875 6.35 28.69 41.76
C SER A 875 7.00 29.04 43.09
N ALA A 876 7.80 30.10 43.11
CA ALA A 876 8.28 30.80 44.31
C ALA A 876 7.29 31.87 44.80
N LEU A 877 6.29 32.26 43.98
CA LEU A 877 5.24 33.17 44.41
C LEU A 877 4.30 32.53 45.47
N GLY A 878 4.19 31.20 45.47
CA GLY A 878 3.34 30.43 46.40
C GLY A 878 1.84 30.72 46.27
N GLY A 879 1.03 30.08 47.12
CA GLY A 879 -0.43 30.25 47.15
C GLY A 879 -1.11 29.99 45.79
N ASN A 880 -2.19 30.72 45.50
CA ASN A 880 -2.93 30.62 44.24
C ASN A 880 -2.24 31.47 43.16
N SER A 881 -1.13 30.98 42.64
CA SER A 881 -0.34 31.67 41.61
C SER A 881 -0.15 30.83 40.36
N ILE A 882 0.08 31.51 39.24
CA ILE A 882 0.53 30.93 37.98
C ILE A 882 1.86 31.60 37.63
N VAL A 883 2.95 30.85 37.54
CA VAL A 883 4.26 31.37 37.09
C VAL A 883 4.67 30.78 35.75
N LEU A 884 5.39 31.56 34.95
CA LEU A 884 5.69 31.26 33.55
C LEU A 884 7.19 31.41 33.27
N GLY A 885 7.87 30.30 32.99
CA GLY A 885 9.28 30.30 32.55
C GLY A 885 10.30 30.46 33.68
N ASP A 886 10.07 31.37 34.62
CA ASP A 886 10.83 31.51 35.88
C ASP A 886 9.91 31.26 37.09
N ASN A 887 10.50 31.22 38.29
CA ASN A 887 9.75 30.90 39.51
C ASN A 887 9.02 32.10 40.13
N ASP A 888 9.18 33.32 39.61
CA ASP A 888 8.72 34.54 40.29
C ASP A 888 8.11 35.63 39.40
N THR A 889 7.83 35.31 38.14
CA THR A 889 7.07 36.12 37.18
C THR A 889 5.76 35.43 36.84
N GLY A 890 4.64 36.15 36.99
CA GLY A 890 3.32 35.60 36.71
C GLY A 890 2.16 36.33 37.39
N PHE A 891 1.10 35.58 37.67
CA PHE A 891 -0.14 36.09 38.26
C PHE A 891 -0.37 35.47 39.63
N LYS A 892 -0.84 36.26 40.59
CA LYS A 892 -1.17 35.77 41.92
C LYS A 892 -2.50 36.37 42.40
N GLN A 893 -3.41 35.50 42.81
CA GLN A 893 -4.63 35.92 43.49
C GLN A 893 -4.34 36.12 44.99
N ASN A 894 -4.49 37.35 45.46
CA ASN A 894 -4.15 37.76 46.83
C ASN A 894 -5.40 38.06 47.69
N GLY A 895 -6.54 37.46 47.35
CA GLY A 895 -7.84 37.65 48.00
C GLY A 895 -8.98 37.76 46.98
N ASP A 896 -10.20 37.87 47.47
CA ASP A 896 -11.37 38.04 46.61
C ASP A 896 -11.27 39.36 45.82
N GLY A 897 -11.39 39.25 44.49
CA GLY A 897 -11.28 40.37 43.55
C GLY A 897 -9.89 41.02 43.40
N ILE A 898 -8.82 40.51 44.03
CA ILE A 898 -7.46 41.07 43.91
C ILE A 898 -6.56 40.14 43.09
N LEU A 899 -6.24 40.57 41.87
CA LEU A 899 -5.30 39.90 40.98
C LEU A 899 -4.04 40.75 40.79
N ASP A 900 -2.91 40.24 41.25
CA ASP A 900 -1.61 40.90 41.15
C ASP A 900 -0.77 40.27 40.03
N VAL A 901 -0.11 41.13 39.24
CA VAL A 901 0.89 40.74 38.25
C VAL A 901 2.27 40.95 38.86
N TYR A 902 3.10 39.91 38.82
CA TYR A 902 4.46 39.88 39.31
C TYR A 902 5.45 39.74 38.16
N ALA A 903 6.60 40.41 38.29
CA ALA A 903 7.78 40.19 37.46
C ALA A 903 9.00 40.22 38.37
N ASN A 904 9.82 39.16 38.34
CA ASN A 904 11.03 39.02 39.16
C ASN A 904 10.76 39.30 40.65
N SER A 905 9.77 38.62 41.22
CA SER A 905 9.31 38.76 42.62
C SER A 905 8.70 40.12 42.97
N GLN A 906 8.59 41.06 42.04
CA GLN A 906 8.02 42.39 42.28
C GLN A 906 6.60 42.49 41.75
N ARG A 907 5.67 42.99 42.56
CA ARG A 907 4.33 43.35 42.09
C ARG A 907 4.43 44.58 41.18
N VAL A 908 4.08 44.42 39.91
CA VAL A 908 4.16 45.49 38.91
C VAL A 908 2.80 46.08 38.56
N PHE A 909 1.73 45.31 38.70
CA PHE A 909 0.36 45.72 38.37
C PHE A 909 -0.67 45.02 39.25
N ARG A 910 -1.81 45.66 39.51
CA ARG A 910 -2.94 45.10 40.25
C ARG A 910 -4.26 45.43 39.58
N PHE A 911 -5.11 44.42 39.49
CA PHE A 911 -6.54 44.56 39.21
C PHE A 911 -7.31 44.36 40.51
N GLN A 912 -8.16 45.33 40.85
CA GLN A 912 -9.11 45.25 41.94
C GLN A 912 -10.43 45.89 41.50
N ASN A 913 -11.53 45.58 42.19
CA ASN A 913 -12.83 46.13 41.80
C ASN A 913 -12.80 47.67 41.71
N GLY A 914 -13.21 48.21 40.57
CA GLY A 914 -13.26 49.65 40.31
C GLY A 914 -11.93 50.35 39.99
N VAL A 915 -10.77 49.70 40.11
CA VAL A 915 -9.48 50.34 39.79
C VAL A 915 -8.40 49.36 39.33
N ALA A 916 -7.62 49.79 38.34
CA ALA A 916 -6.38 49.15 37.93
C ALA A 916 -5.20 50.02 38.39
N ILE A 917 -4.25 49.43 39.10
CA ILE A 917 -3.12 50.16 39.73
C ILE A 917 -1.81 49.63 39.13
N ALA A 918 -1.05 50.51 38.48
CA ALA A 918 0.34 50.24 38.15
C ALA A 918 1.25 50.61 39.33
N PHE A 919 2.05 49.68 39.82
CA PHE A 919 3.05 49.95 40.87
C PHE A 919 4.40 50.43 40.31
N LYS A 920 4.52 50.39 38.98
CA LYS A 920 5.67 50.86 38.19
C LYS A 920 5.16 51.81 37.11
N ASN A 921 6.08 52.46 36.41
CA ASN A 921 5.73 53.40 35.33
C ASN A 921 4.99 52.68 34.19
N ILE A 922 3.96 53.33 33.64
CA ILE A 922 3.31 52.91 32.39
C ILE A 922 4.04 53.59 31.24
N GLN A 923 4.73 52.80 30.41
CA GLN A 923 5.42 53.32 29.23
C GLN A 923 4.47 53.31 28.03
N ALA A 924 4.33 54.44 27.35
CA ALA A 924 3.67 54.48 26.05
C ALA A 924 4.52 53.66 25.06
N GLY A 925 3.92 52.67 24.37
CA GLY A 925 4.63 51.76 23.45
C GLY A 925 5.30 52.49 22.27
N ASP A 926 5.80 51.76 21.27
CA ASP A 926 6.63 52.35 20.19
C ASP A 926 5.98 53.52 19.43
N SER A 927 4.64 53.56 19.38
CA SER A 927 3.87 54.68 18.83
C SER A 927 3.86 55.93 19.71
N LYS A 928 4.53 55.91 20.87
CA LYS A 928 4.67 57.02 21.83
C LYS A 928 3.35 57.60 22.30
N LYS A 929 2.31 56.77 22.32
CA LYS A 929 0.91 57.14 22.52
C LYS A 929 0.30 56.35 23.68
N PHE A 930 -0.31 57.06 24.62
CA PHE A 930 -1.20 56.50 25.63
C PHE A 930 -2.62 57.01 25.36
N SER A 931 -3.58 56.10 25.18
CA SER A 931 -4.97 56.47 24.84
C SER A 931 -5.92 56.11 25.97
N LEU A 932 -6.73 57.09 26.36
CA LEU A 932 -7.85 56.95 27.30
C LEU A 932 -9.14 57.02 26.49
N SER A 933 -9.86 55.91 26.44
CA SER A 933 -11.16 55.79 25.79
C SER A 933 -12.25 55.58 26.84
N SER A 934 -13.47 56.04 26.53
CA SER A 934 -14.65 55.73 27.32
C SER A 934 -15.83 55.44 26.41
N SER A 935 -16.61 54.40 26.73
CA SER A 935 -17.80 54.00 25.97
C SER A 935 -19.10 54.61 26.51
N ASN A 936 -19.05 55.44 27.55
CA ASN A 936 -20.26 56.04 28.15
C ASN A 936 -20.66 57.37 27.49
N ASN A 937 -19.93 58.45 27.74
CA ASN A 937 -20.31 59.83 27.41
C ASN A 937 -19.26 60.55 26.56
N SER A 938 -18.02 60.03 26.47
CA SER A 938 -17.02 60.57 25.56
C SER A 938 -17.18 59.94 24.18
N THR A 939 -17.51 60.75 23.18
CA THR A 939 -17.62 60.31 21.78
C THR A 939 -16.27 60.23 21.06
N LYS A 940 -15.18 60.65 21.73
CA LYS A 940 -13.80 60.66 21.21
C LYS A 940 -12.81 60.13 22.25
N ASN A 941 -11.71 59.56 21.78
CA ASN A 941 -10.63 59.08 22.64
C ASN A 941 -9.64 60.21 22.93
N ALA A 942 -9.29 60.42 24.19
CA ALA A 942 -8.19 61.31 24.57
C ALA A 942 -6.86 60.57 24.38
N LYS A 943 -5.91 61.20 23.69
CA LYS A 943 -4.61 60.63 23.37
C LYS A 943 -3.52 61.55 23.91
N PHE A 944 -2.65 60.97 24.73
CA PHE A 944 -1.44 61.60 25.23
C PHE A 944 -0.27 61.09 24.40
N TYR A 945 0.42 62.00 23.73
CA TYR A 945 1.62 61.70 22.95
C TYR A 945 2.85 62.27 23.64
N LEU A 946 3.92 61.48 23.69
CA LEU A 946 5.24 61.91 24.17
C LEU A 946 6.31 61.62 23.12
N TRP A 947 6.66 62.61 22.32
CA TRP A 947 7.55 62.44 21.17
C TRP A 947 8.59 63.55 21.07
N GLY A 948 9.56 63.43 20.16
CA GLY A 948 10.58 64.46 19.96
C GLY A 948 11.38 64.26 18.68
N THR A 949 11.98 65.36 18.21
CA THR A 949 12.92 65.44 17.07
C THR A 949 14.11 66.30 17.45
N SER A 950 15.14 66.38 16.60
CA SER A 950 16.29 67.27 16.85
C SER A 950 15.90 68.74 16.98
N SER A 951 14.84 69.19 16.30
CA SER A 951 14.30 70.55 16.39
C SER A 951 13.26 70.75 17.51
N ARG A 952 12.68 69.67 18.03
CA ARG A 952 11.71 69.66 19.13
C ARG A 952 12.05 68.52 20.09
N PRO A 953 13.11 68.65 20.91
CA PRO A 953 13.64 67.54 21.71
C PRO A 953 12.62 66.78 22.57
N THR A 954 11.58 67.45 23.06
CA THR A 954 10.50 66.82 23.81
C THR A 954 9.20 67.56 23.57
N VAL A 955 8.15 66.83 23.21
CA VAL A 955 6.78 67.31 22.99
C VAL A 955 5.84 66.42 23.80
N ALA A 956 5.12 67.02 24.74
CA ALA A 956 4.01 66.41 25.43
C ALA A 956 2.71 67.01 24.88
N GLU A 957 1.91 66.20 24.21
CA GLU A 957 0.74 66.64 23.44
C GLU A 957 -0.52 65.89 23.88
N LEU A 958 -1.62 66.62 24.03
CA LEU A 958 -2.97 66.06 24.15
C LEU A 958 -3.72 66.29 22.84
N GLY A 959 -4.36 65.26 22.33
CA GLY A 959 -5.26 65.35 21.18
C GLY A 959 -6.29 64.24 21.15
N ASP A 960 -7.12 64.24 20.12
CA ASP A 960 -8.11 63.19 19.86
C ASP A 960 -8.01 62.67 18.41
N ASP A 961 -9.10 62.14 17.84
CA ASP A 961 -9.15 61.70 16.44
C ASP A 961 -9.29 62.87 15.45
N SER A 962 -9.62 64.07 15.93
CA SER A 962 -9.83 65.28 15.14
C SER A 962 -8.65 66.26 15.17
N GLY A 963 -7.67 66.06 16.07
CA GLY A 963 -6.41 66.80 16.07
C GLY A 963 -5.84 67.02 17.47
N TRP A 964 -4.77 67.80 17.56
CA TRP A 964 -4.17 68.22 18.82
C TRP A 964 -5.01 69.33 19.48
N HIS A 965 -5.14 69.27 20.79
CA HIS A 965 -5.79 70.28 21.63
C HIS A 965 -4.77 71.26 22.18
N PHE A 966 -3.71 70.75 22.80
CA PHE A 966 -2.58 71.55 23.26
C PHE A 966 -1.31 70.71 23.32
N TYR A 967 -0.15 71.36 23.30
CA TYR A 967 1.11 70.72 23.59
C TYR A 967 2.05 71.65 24.35
N SER A 968 2.93 71.04 25.14
CA SER A 968 4.13 71.67 25.67
C SER A 968 5.33 71.09 24.96
N GLN A 969 6.25 71.92 24.49
CA GLN A 969 7.51 71.47 23.93
C GLN A 969 8.71 72.19 24.52
N ARG A 970 9.86 71.50 24.53
CA ARG A 970 11.17 72.12 24.73
C ARG A 970 11.78 72.40 23.37
N ASN A 971 12.26 73.62 23.17
CA ASN A 971 12.96 74.07 21.97
C ASN A 971 14.47 73.76 22.07
N THR A 972 15.19 73.89 20.96
CA THR A 972 16.64 73.66 20.91
C THR A 972 17.45 74.63 21.77
N ASP A 973 16.92 75.81 22.06
CA ASP A 973 17.51 76.83 22.95
C ASP A 973 17.12 76.65 24.44
N ASN A 974 16.51 75.52 24.79
CA ASN A 974 15.93 75.22 26.10
C ASN A 974 14.71 76.06 26.52
N SER A 975 14.22 76.99 25.69
CA SER A 975 12.95 77.66 25.95
C SER A 975 11.79 76.67 25.86
N VAL A 976 10.68 76.98 26.54
CA VAL A 976 9.47 76.14 26.56
C VAL A 976 8.36 76.87 25.82
N THR A 977 7.72 76.18 24.88
CA THR A 977 6.51 76.65 24.22
C THR A 977 5.31 75.86 24.74
N PHE A 978 4.29 76.57 25.20
CA PHE A 978 2.97 75.99 25.46
C PHE A 978 1.98 76.54 24.42
N ALA A 979 1.46 75.66 23.57
CA ALA A 979 0.57 76.03 22.48
C ALA A 979 -0.81 75.38 22.68
N VAL A 980 -1.86 76.15 22.42
CA VAL A 980 -3.26 75.72 22.55
C VAL A 980 -3.99 75.96 21.23
N ASN A 981 -4.71 74.93 20.76
CA ASN A 981 -5.57 74.96 19.59
C ASN A 981 -7.01 75.22 20.02
N GLY A 982 -7.33 76.47 20.32
CA GLY A 982 -8.64 76.89 20.80
C GLY A 982 -8.59 78.07 21.76
N GLN A 983 -9.74 78.40 22.34
CA GLN A 983 -9.84 79.47 23.34
C GLN A 983 -9.31 79.00 24.70
N MET A 984 -8.48 79.82 25.33
CA MET A 984 -8.12 79.65 26.75
C MET A 984 -9.08 80.48 27.60
N GLN A 985 -9.81 79.82 28.51
CA GLN A 985 -10.73 80.48 29.43
C GLN A 985 -10.20 80.38 30.87
N PRO A 986 -9.44 81.38 31.35
CA PRO A 986 -9.03 81.43 32.76
C PRO A 986 -10.27 81.63 33.65
N SER A 987 -10.20 81.10 34.88
CA SER A 987 -11.22 81.34 35.91
C SER A 987 -11.22 82.79 36.42
N ASN A 988 -10.11 83.51 36.22
CA ASN A 988 -9.94 84.90 36.62
C ASN A 988 -9.18 85.67 35.54
N TRP A 989 -9.76 86.78 35.08
CA TRP A 989 -9.17 87.65 34.06
C TRP A 989 -8.41 88.85 34.64
N GLY A 990 -8.29 88.98 35.96
CA GLY A 990 -7.77 90.18 36.63
C GLY A 990 -6.39 90.63 36.17
N ASN A 991 -5.50 89.70 35.82
CA ASN A 991 -4.17 90.00 35.28
C ASN A 991 -4.19 90.50 33.82
N PHE A 992 -5.24 90.21 33.06
CA PHE A 992 -5.46 90.74 31.71
C PHE A 992 -6.25 92.05 31.76
N ASP A 993 -7.31 92.08 32.57
CA ASP A 993 -8.20 93.22 32.77
C ASP A 993 -7.48 94.46 33.30
N SER A 994 -6.37 94.28 34.01
CA SER A 994 -5.49 95.34 34.47
C SER A 994 -4.63 95.98 33.37
N ARG A 995 -4.56 95.40 32.17
CA ARG A 995 -3.64 95.83 31.09
C ARG A 995 -4.32 96.58 29.95
N TYR A 996 -5.63 96.45 29.80
CA TYR A 996 -6.35 96.96 28.62
C TYR A 996 -7.47 97.93 29.02
N VAL A 997 -7.72 98.91 28.14
CA VAL A 997 -8.93 99.73 28.20
C VAL A 997 -10.09 98.87 27.73
N LYS A 998 -11.08 98.71 28.60
CA LYS A 998 -12.30 97.92 28.33
C LYS A 998 -13.40 98.73 27.66
N ASP A 999 -13.45 100.04 27.93
CA ASP A 999 -14.46 100.94 27.37
C ASP A 999 -14.01 102.41 27.42
N VAL A 1000 -14.61 103.29 26.62
CA VAL A 1000 -14.36 104.74 26.59
C VAL A 1000 -15.69 105.48 26.46
N ARG A 1001 -15.89 106.55 27.25
CA ARG A 1001 -17.13 107.35 27.21
C ARG A 1001 -16.89 108.85 27.45
N LEU A 1002 -17.92 109.65 27.21
CA LEU A 1002 -18.03 111.02 27.72
C LEU A 1002 -18.73 111.03 29.08
N GLY A 1003 -18.08 111.59 30.10
CA GLY A 1003 -18.61 111.70 31.45
C GLY A 1003 -19.68 112.80 31.61
N THR A 1004 -20.02 113.09 32.86
CA THR A 1004 -21.03 114.10 33.21
C THR A 1004 -20.63 115.49 32.70
N ARG A 1005 -21.62 116.25 32.21
CA ARG A 1005 -21.41 117.61 31.70
C ARG A 1005 -20.86 118.52 32.80
N VAL A 1006 -19.94 119.41 32.43
CA VAL A 1006 -19.40 120.49 33.26
C VAL A 1006 -19.55 121.79 32.49
N VAL A 1007 -20.08 122.82 33.13
CA VAL A 1007 -20.31 124.13 32.51
C VAL A 1007 -19.23 125.10 32.95
N GLN A 1008 -18.72 125.91 32.02
CA GLN A 1008 -17.78 126.99 32.29
C GLN A 1008 -18.20 128.23 31.50
N LEU A 1009 -18.22 129.39 32.16
CA LEU A 1009 -18.58 130.67 31.52
C LEU A 1009 -17.46 131.15 30.60
N MET A 1010 -17.85 131.75 29.48
CA MET A 1010 -16.96 132.26 28.44
C MET A 1010 -16.77 133.78 28.56
N ALA A 1011 -15.53 134.21 28.72
CA ALA A 1011 -15.09 135.61 28.60
C ALA A 1011 -14.68 135.99 27.16
N ARG A 1012 -14.79 137.28 26.82
CA ARG A 1012 -14.45 137.79 25.49
C ARG A 1012 -12.96 137.62 25.16
N GLY A 1013 -12.64 136.99 24.03
CA GLY A 1013 -11.28 136.88 23.47
C GLY A 1013 -10.37 135.76 24.00
N GLY A 1014 -10.87 134.86 24.86
CA GLY A 1014 -10.10 133.73 25.44
C GLY A 1014 -10.22 132.40 24.69
N ARG A 1015 -9.26 131.48 24.87
CA ARG A 1015 -9.37 130.06 24.47
C ARG A 1015 -10.03 129.24 25.59
N TYR A 1016 -11.07 128.47 25.25
CA TYR A 1016 -11.84 127.65 26.19
C TYR A 1016 -11.51 126.17 26.04
N GLU A 1017 -10.47 125.71 26.73
CA GLU A 1017 -10.10 124.30 26.78
C GLU A 1017 -10.07 123.83 28.24
N LYS A 1018 -10.56 122.62 28.49
CA LYS A 1018 -10.47 121.95 29.79
C LYS A 1018 -9.79 120.61 29.60
N ALA A 1019 -8.63 120.43 30.23
CA ALA A 1019 -7.79 119.26 30.05
C ALA A 1019 -8.57 117.95 30.18
N GLY A 1020 -8.48 117.09 29.17
CA GLY A 1020 -9.14 115.79 29.14
C GLY A 1020 -10.65 115.85 28.87
N HIS A 1021 -11.19 117.01 28.48
CA HIS A 1021 -12.60 117.20 28.18
C HIS A 1021 -12.80 117.61 26.72
N ALA A 1022 -13.89 117.14 26.13
CA ALA A 1022 -14.38 117.64 24.86
C ALA A 1022 -15.46 118.70 25.09
N ILE A 1023 -15.51 119.73 24.24
CA ILE A 1023 -16.67 120.62 24.16
C ILE A 1023 -17.81 119.83 23.52
N THR A 1024 -18.97 119.84 24.17
CA THR A 1024 -20.16 119.08 23.74
C THR A 1024 -21.41 119.95 23.58
N GLY A 1025 -21.28 121.26 23.80
CA GLY A 1025 -22.32 122.24 23.54
C GLY A 1025 -21.84 123.65 23.87
N LEU A 1026 -22.43 124.64 23.21
CA LEU A 1026 -22.25 126.07 23.47
C LEU A 1026 -23.64 126.69 23.64
N ARG A 1027 -23.78 127.63 24.56
CA ARG A 1027 -24.97 128.46 24.71
C ARG A 1027 -24.53 129.90 24.64
N ILE A 1028 -24.66 130.47 23.44
CA ILE A 1028 -24.26 131.85 23.11
C ILE A 1028 -25.51 132.66 22.77
N ILE A 1029 -25.72 133.80 23.42
CA ILE A 1029 -26.80 134.75 23.08
C ILE A 1029 -26.17 136.12 22.78
N GLY A 1030 -25.84 136.38 21.51
CA GLY A 1030 -25.23 137.65 21.10
C GLY A 1030 -23.71 137.53 20.89
N GLU A 1031 -22.95 138.53 21.36
CA GLU A 1031 -21.47 138.48 21.36
C GLU A 1031 -20.96 137.99 22.72
N VAL A 1032 -19.90 137.18 22.73
CA VAL A 1032 -19.31 136.65 23.98
C VAL A 1032 -18.89 137.79 24.91
N ASP A 1033 -19.64 137.97 26.00
CA ASP A 1033 -19.55 139.13 26.89
C ASP A 1033 -19.38 138.78 28.39
N GLY A 1034 -19.37 137.50 28.74
CA GLY A 1034 -19.06 137.02 30.09
C GLY A 1034 -20.15 136.18 30.76
N ASP A 1035 -21.34 136.03 30.15
CA ASP A 1035 -22.42 135.18 30.66
C ASP A 1035 -22.72 133.92 29.80
N ASP A 1036 -22.08 133.79 28.64
CA ASP A 1036 -22.24 132.62 27.75
C ASP A 1036 -21.60 131.33 28.32
N GLU A 1037 -22.24 130.18 28.10
CA GLU A 1037 -21.82 128.89 28.67
C GLU A 1037 -21.16 127.96 27.63
N ALA A 1038 -19.96 127.45 27.96
CA ALA A 1038 -19.36 126.29 27.28
C ALA A 1038 -19.60 125.00 28.09
N ILE A 1039 -20.13 123.97 27.44
CA ILE A 1039 -20.45 122.68 28.05
C ILE A 1039 -19.35 121.68 27.69
N PHE A 1040 -18.56 121.28 28.67
CA PHE A 1040 -17.51 120.28 28.57
C PHE A 1040 -17.97 118.92 29.08
N ARG A 1041 -17.43 117.82 28.54
CA ARG A 1041 -17.55 116.48 29.13
C ARG A 1041 -16.17 115.82 29.19
N PRO A 1042 -15.76 115.25 30.34
CA PRO A 1042 -14.48 114.55 30.41
C PRO A 1042 -14.55 113.31 29.53
N ILE A 1043 -13.51 113.07 28.74
CA ILE A 1043 -13.31 111.77 28.10
C ILE A 1043 -12.84 110.83 29.22
N GLN A 1044 -13.52 109.71 29.40
CA GLN A 1044 -13.20 108.71 30.41
C GLN A 1044 -12.84 107.38 29.77
N LYS A 1045 -11.90 106.65 30.35
CA LYS A 1045 -11.53 105.28 29.97
C LYS A 1045 -11.77 104.32 31.13
N TYR A 1046 -12.30 103.13 30.84
CA TYR A 1046 -12.60 102.09 31.81
C TYR A 1046 -11.48 101.06 31.82
N ILE A 1047 -10.78 100.92 32.94
CA ILE A 1047 -9.69 99.96 33.12
C ILE A 1047 -9.91 99.24 34.45
N ASN A 1048 -9.87 97.91 34.45
CA ASN A 1048 -9.95 97.10 35.65
C ASN A 1048 -11.07 97.49 36.64
N GLY A 1049 -12.30 97.65 36.14
CA GLY A 1049 -13.44 97.97 37.00
C GLY A 1049 -13.60 99.45 37.37
N THR A 1050 -12.68 100.33 36.95
CA THR A 1050 -12.65 101.75 37.35
C THR A 1050 -12.65 102.69 36.15
N TRP A 1051 -13.46 103.77 36.21
CA TRP A 1051 -13.45 104.85 35.21
C TRP A 1051 -12.41 105.91 35.59
N TYR A 1052 -11.49 106.19 34.67
CA TYR A 1052 -10.46 107.23 34.79
C TYR A 1052 -10.73 108.35 33.80
N ASN A 1053 -10.59 109.62 34.23
CA ASN A 1053 -10.55 110.74 33.28
C ASN A 1053 -9.26 110.66 32.46
N VAL A 1054 -9.37 110.90 31.16
CA VAL A 1054 -8.22 111.00 30.25
C VAL A 1054 -7.47 112.29 30.54
N ALA A 1055 -6.14 112.24 30.53
CA ALA A 1055 -5.31 113.44 30.58
C ALA A 1055 -5.11 113.99 29.15
N GLN A 1056 -5.17 115.31 28.99
CA GLN A 1056 -4.72 116.01 27.80
C GLN A 1056 -3.31 116.52 28.10
N VAL A 1057 -2.34 116.11 27.26
CA VAL A 1057 -0.93 116.50 27.38
C VAL A 1057 -0.69 117.76 26.58
#